data_AF-A0AAN8RAZ9-F1
#
_entry.id   AF-A0AAN8RAZ9-F1
#
_cell.length_a   1.000
_cell.length_b   1.000
_cell.length_c   1.000
_cell.angle_alpha   90.00
_cell.angle_beta   90.00
_cell.angle_gamma   90.00
#
_symmetry.space_group_name_H-M   'P 1'
#
loop_
_entity.id
_entity.type
_entity.pdbx_description
1 polymer ?
#
loop_
_entity_poly.entity_id
_entity_poly.type
_entity_poly.pdbx_seq_one_letter_code
_entity_poly.pdbx_strand_id
1 'polypeptide(L)'
;MKDINVLFFPSSDIQGSKKEVGLTVSLLNCSLNTDQMTRLCQLLSRCPGLSVLDLSGGHMKADTLKALTDSLQKLYISKQIVLNNSHISVDGLMILTSFLSVCPDVVQVDIRLQDPVRVSMLFSSGIEKYKISKRLCLIGCALRPPHLDRLCGNLRDCSALTMLDISNNALENKGLKKLLDLLPQLSNIQEINVSENAVSMEGVMLLAGTLCSHRNMSEVNVSHGGNKKLFLKFHSSKRIQSTGLEQCKKLSLTHSSIQPTDMNKLCRRLVQCPSPLELDFSHGSLKDEAIENLLKILPKMTSLQLLNMSHVQMSTDGALLLVRSLIDCQRVRAVELRPQGEAFIKFVNMKAEQATCRLTQYTLSSGDVEKLSGILEKCPRLSDLDLSSNLLRDEGVKSFVDSLPRLRIASSVNLGDNRLTQMGALYLLNTVTTCEKVVEVEVSLGTEERSLIRFEQDSDCGKTLSLRECHFGADHLQRLAEILKSCAAQLVKLRLSCNTMQREGLLALQNSLTTLSSLHTLDIRNNGLNVQVIEGLVKQLRCGHVQRYISIEETWITAEAAVNLVSCCLNLNPNIHTIRVNQTIVQITLEKFTNHTPTSGDSVDMASSLSTVTISLVDCAVQGNHLVSLQTVLQRCTLLQDLDLSHNSVGRVGAEFLCSVLPSLVSLRKLSLESKETSEDLVLLLAEGLLQAKSIESLNFSGHVISDRGAVVLTRTLQNLPNIRTINLSQCSGWTAAGALDLVRGLGQCLSLEGISLDFAQLDEESTVSLAQGLHAMTSLKRLNLNKKVTMVTGSPGEGATLVLLASLEGLRGMEEIELEGMRMSDKGVEELIKHLPTWTGLRKISLSENCIGDQAGERLVQALANCTELEVLHLSRNKLSLACAAKMGQVLPTLTHLRVLDLSENPIGREGSVSISNALIFMKHLTKIHLTSIGTSELTGLAASLASCVCAEDVSFAWNDCGDDVAVKLSEVLPQCQKLRRLDLESNSISATGAEALARSLQSCPSLEVIRLWRNSISTSDAQRLRQREKRLNFFST
;
A
#
# COMPACT_ATOMS: atom_id res chain seq x y z
N MET A 1 -28.34 49.65 -54.43
CA MET A 1 -29.24 49.43 -53.29
C MET A 1 -28.37 48.95 -52.14
N LYS A 2 -28.45 49.58 -50.97
CA LYS A 2 -27.80 49.06 -49.76
C LYS A 2 -28.91 48.42 -48.95
N ASP A 3 -28.77 47.12 -48.65
CA ASP A 3 -29.76 46.39 -47.86
C ASP A 3 -29.70 46.89 -46.42
N ILE A 4 -30.63 47.77 -46.06
CA ILE A 4 -30.90 48.12 -44.66
C ILE A 4 -31.86 47.07 -44.14
N ASN A 5 -31.34 46.10 -43.38
CA ASN A 5 -32.16 45.06 -42.77
C ASN A 5 -32.49 45.46 -41.33
N VAL A 6 -33.75 45.86 -41.11
CA VAL A 6 -34.31 46.03 -39.77
C VAL A 6 -35.13 44.78 -39.46
N LEU A 7 -34.66 43.98 -38.52
CA LEU A 7 -35.29 42.71 -38.15
C LEU A 7 -35.89 42.82 -36.75
N PHE A 8 -37.20 42.56 -36.66
CA PHE A 8 -37.92 42.45 -35.40
C PHE A 8 -38.00 40.96 -35.02
N PHE A 9 -37.29 40.55 -33.99
CA PHE A 9 -37.35 39.18 -33.50
C PHE A 9 -38.18 39.10 -32.21
N PRO A 10 -39.27 38.31 -32.17
CA PRO A 10 -39.74 37.76 -30.90
C PRO A 10 -38.79 36.62 -30.52
N SER A 11 -38.07 36.74 -29.41
CA SER A 11 -37.09 35.72 -29.02
C SER A 11 -37.76 34.40 -28.58
N SER A 12 -37.52 33.32 -29.30
CA SER A 12 -37.48 31.93 -28.80
C SER A 12 -36.00 31.58 -28.62
N ASP A 13 -35.44 31.14 -27.49
CA ASP A 13 -35.92 30.47 -26.29
C ASP A 13 -35.00 30.81 -25.10
N ILE A 14 -35.54 30.71 -23.88
CA ILE A 14 -35.11 29.86 -22.75
C ILE A 14 -35.79 30.39 -21.47
N GLN A 15 -36.41 29.46 -20.76
CA GLN A 15 -37.26 29.57 -19.56
C GLN A 15 -37.05 30.79 -18.64
N GLY A 16 -38.17 31.49 -18.37
CA GLY A 16 -38.43 32.01 -17.02
C GLY A 16 -37.94 33.42 -16.66
N SER A 17 -38.06 34.42 -17.54
CA SER A 17 -38.09 35.83 -17.12
C SER A 17 -38.77 36.71 -18.19
N LYS A 18 -39.42 37.82 -17.75
CA LYS A 18 -40.25 38.73 -18.57
C LYS A 18 -39.72 38.96 -20.00
N LYS A 19 -40.61 38.83 -20.99
CA LYS A 19 -40.37 39.08 -22.42
C LYS A 19 -39.89 40.52 -22.66
N GLU A 20 -38.60 40.71 -22.95
CA GLU A 20 -38.11 41.93 -23.61
C GLU A 20 -38.02 41.69 -25.12
N VAL A 21 -38.79 42.45 -25.90
CA VAL A 21 -38.71 42.46 -27.37
C VAL A 21 -37.51 43.31 -27.77
N GLY A 22 -36.48 42.69 -28.34
CA GLY A 22 -35.24 43.38 -28.73
C GLY A 22 -35.21 43.71 -30.23
N LEU A 23 -35.00 44.98 -30.59
CA LEU A 23 -34.82 45.43 -31.98
C LEU A 23 -33.39 45.16 -32.47
N THR A 24 -33.20 44.57 -33.66
CA THR A 24 -31.89 44.46 -34.31
C THR A 24 -31.82 45.37 -35.52
N VAL A 25 -30.82 46.25 -35.55
CA VAL A 25 -30.52 47.13 -36.70
C VAL A 25 -29.18 46.71 -37.29
N SER A 26 -29.18 46.28 -38.56
CA SER A 26 -27.97 45.88 -39.28
C SER A 26 -27.76 46.74 -40.53
N LEU A 27 -26.61 47.40 -40.61
CA LEU A 27 -26.14 48.26 -41.70
C LEU A 27 -24.84 47.69 -42.27
N LEU A 28 -24.94 46.50 -42.85
CA LEU A 28 -23.79 45.79 -43.41
C LEU A 28 -23.17 46.56 -44.60
N ASN A 29 -21.84 46.57 -44.68
CA ASN A 29 -21.05 47.17 -45.75
C ASN A 29 -21.33 48.67 -45.98
N CYS A 30 -21.75 49.38 -44.94
CA CYS A 30 -22.06 50.81 -45.00
C CYS A 30 -20.89 51.68 -44.52
N SER A 31 -20.18 52.34 -45.44
CA SER A 31 -19.19 53.37 -45.09
C SER A 31 -19.86 54.69 -44.71
N LEU A 32 -20.16 54.87 -43.41
CA LEU A 32 -20.77 56.08 -42.85
C LEU A 32 -19.71 57.15 -42.56
N ASN A 33 -19.97 58.40 -42.96
CA ASN A 33 -19.17 59.54 -42.52
C ASN A 33 -19.66 60.08 -41.16
N THR A 34 -18.94 61.03 -40.55
CA THR A 34 -19.21 61.54 -39.20
C THR A 34 -20.62 62.15 -39.05
N ASP A 35 -21.07 62.94 -40.04
CA ASP A 35 -22.41 63.55 -40.01
C ASP A 35 -23.52 62.51 -40.15
N GLN A 36 -23.32 61.51 -41.04
CA GLN A 36 -24.24 60.39 -41.20
C GLN A 36 -24.33 59.52 -39.95
N MET A 37 -23.19 59.26 -39.28
CA MET A 37 -23.17 58.51 -38.02
C MET A 37 -23.87 59.27 -36.90
N THR A 38 -23.64 60.57 -36.78
CA THR A 38 -24.30 61.42 -35.78
C THR A 38 -25.82 61.45 -36.00
N ARG A 39 -26.25 61.59 -37.25
CA ARG A 39 -27.68 61.57 -37.60
C ARG A 39 -28.32 60.19 -37.39
N LEU A 40 -27.61 59.12 -37.72
CA LEU A 40 -28.03 57.75 -37.45
C LEU A 40 -28.22 57.54 -35.93
N CYS A 41 -27.26 57.97 -35.10
CA CYS A 41 -27.37 57.85 -33.66
C CYS A 41 -28.52 58.70 -33.09
N GLN A 42 -28.77 59.90 -33.62
CA GLN A 42 -29.93 60.71 -33.24
C GLN A 42 -31.25 59.98 -33.54
N LEU A 43 -31.36 59.31 -34.69
CA LEU A 43 -32.54 58.53 -35.03
C LEU A 43 -32.70 57.30 -34.14
N LEU A 44 -31.60 56.57 -33.89
CA LEU A 44 -31.60 55.38 -33.04
C LEU A 44 -31.87 55.71 -31.56
N SER A 45 -31.53 56.92 -31.08
CA SER A 45 -31.82 57.35 -29.70
C SER A 45 -33.31 57.49 -29.39
N ARG A 46 -34.15 57.53 -30.42
CA ARG A 46 -35.62 57.54 -30.28
C ARG A 46 -36.23 56.14 -30.22
N CYS A 47 -35.43 55.09 -30.38
CA CYS A 47 -35.88 53.70 -30.32
C CYS A 47 -35.89 53.18 -28.86
N PRO A 48 -37.02 52.69 -28.34
CA PRO A 48 -37.15 52.34 -26.92
C PRO A 48 -36.52 50.99 -26.50
N GLY A 49 -35.89 50.23 -27.41
CA GLY A 49 -35.30 48.93 -27.07
C GLY A 49 -34.43 48.32 -28.18
N LEU A 50 -33.25 48.89 -28.42
CA LEU A 50 -32.28 48.33 -29.34
C LEU A 50 -31.56 47.15 -28.66
N SER A 51 -31.60 45.96 -29.22
CA SER A 51 -30.89 44.79 -28.70
C SER A 51 -29.55 44.61 -29.40
N VAL A 52 -29.51 44.72 -30.73
CA VAL A 52 -28.28 44.53 -31.51
C VAL A 52 -28.12 45.65 -32.53
N LEU A 53 -26.93 46.27 -32.55
CA LEU A 53 -26.51 47.22 -33.59
C LEU A 53 -25.32 46.64 -34.35
N ASP A 54 -25.54 46.26 -35.60
CA ASP A 54 -24.51 45.70 -36.46
C ASP A 54 -24.14 46.68 -37.58
N LEU A 55 -22.89 47.14 -37.59
CA LEU A 55 -22.33 48.07 -38.57
C LEU A 55 -21.18 47.43 -39.36
N SER A 56 -21.16 46.10 -39.44
CA SER A 56 -20.06 45.32 -40.02
C SER A 56 -19.78 45.66 -41.49
N GLY A 57 -18.52 45.55 -41.90
CA GLY A 57 -18.08 45.68 -43.29
C GLY A 57 -17.96 47.11 -43.83
N GLY A 58 -18.30 48.12 -43.02
CA GLY A 58 -18.10 49.53 -43.36
C GLY A 58 -16.68 50.03 -43.07
N HIS A 59 -16.15 50.94 -43.89
CA HIS A 59 -14.91 51.66 -43.57
C HIS A 59 -15.23 52.81 -42.59
N MET A 60 -14.73 52.74 -41.36
CA MET A 60 -15.00 53.75 -40.32
C MET A 60 -13.73 54.51 -39.96
N LYS A 61 -13.75 55.84 -40.12
CA LYS A 61 -12.66 56.71 -39.67
C LYS A 61 -12.74 56.92 -38.14
N ALA A 62 -11.61 57.30 -37.53
CA ALA A 62 -11.54 57.57 -36.09
C ALA A 62 -12.59 58.60 -35.61
N ASP A 63 -12.81 59.67 -36.38
CA ASP A 63 -13.83 60.68 -36.05
C ASP A 63 -15.25 60.13 -36.12
N THR A 64 -15.54 59.22 -37.06
CA THR A 64 -16.83 58.52 -37.15
C THR A 64 -17.04 57.62 -35.92
N LEU A 65 -16.01 56.89 -35.49
CA LEU A 65 -16.06 56.04 -34.30
C LEU A 65 -16.21 56.86 -33.02
N LYS A 66 -15.56 58.04 -32.96
CA LYS A 66 -15.73 58.99 -31.86
C LYS A 66 -17.17 59.49 -31.78
N ALA A 67 -17.76 59.91 -32.90
CA ALA A 67 -19.16 60.34 -32.95
C ALA A 67 -20.15 59.22 -32.54
N LEU A 68 -19.86 57.97 -32.92
CA LEU A 68 -20.60 56.80 -32.42
C LEU A 68 -20.46 56.67 -30.90
N THR A 69 -19.24 56.70 -30.39
CA THR A 69 -18.94 56.59 -28.95
C THR A 69 -19.63 57.66 -28.12
N ASP A 70 -19.53 58.92 -28.52
CA ASP A 70 -20.14 60.07 -27.83
C ASP A 70 -21.67 59.98 -27.82
N SER A 71 -22.25 59.31 -28.82
CA SER A 71 -23.70 59.15 -28.94
C SER A 71 -24.24 57.90 -28.24
N LEU A 72 -23.39 56.93 -27.88
CA LEU A 72 -23.81 55.65 -27.29
C LEU A 72 -24.42 55.80 -25.88
N GLN A 73 -24.04 56.81 -25.09
CA GLN A 73 -24.71 57.08 -23.80
C GLN A 73 -26.21 57.33 -23.95
N LYS A 74 -26.65 57.77 -25.14
CA LYS A 74 -28.04 58.08 -25.46
C LYS A 74 -28.75 56.91 -26.16
N LEU A 75 -28.04 55.82 -26.45
CA LEU A 75 -28.54 54.63 -27.12
C LEU A 75 -28.70 53.50 -26.10
N TYR A 76 -29.92 53.07 -25.84
CA TYR A 76 -30.19 51.90 -24.99
C TYR A 76 -29.99 50.62 -25.80
N ILE A 77 -28.79 50.03 -25.73
CA ILE A 77 -28.43 48.75 -26.38
C ILE A 77 -28.33 47.64 -25.34
N SER A 78 -29.23 46.65 -25.40
CA SER A 78 -29.36 45.63 -24.35
C SER A 78 -28.57 44.32 -24.56
N LYS A 79 -28.04 44.04 -25.76
CA LYS A 79 -27.24 42.83 -26.01
C LYS A 79 -25.88 43.07 -26.67
N GLN A 80 -25.84 43.56 -27.91
CA GLN A 80 -24.60 43.47 -28.70
C GLN A 80 -24.37 44.64 -29.68
N ILE A 81 -23.11 45.05 -29.83
CA ILE A 81 -22.65 45.91 -30.94
C ILE A 81 -21.66 45.11 -31.79
N VAL A 82 -21.85 45.08 -33.11
CA VAL A 82 -21.01 44.30 -34.04
C VAL A 82 -20.33 45.23 -35.05
N LEU A 83 -19.00 45.19 -35.12
CA LEU A 83 -18.15 46.00 -36.01
C LEU A 83 -17.17 45.12 -36.81
N ASN A 84 -17.63 43.95 -37.26
CA ASN A 84 -16.76 42.97 -37.92
C ASN A 84 -16.38 43.42 -39.33
N ASN A 85 -15.15 43.11 -39.76
CA ASN A 85 -14.59 43.45 -41.06
C ASN A 85 -14.64 44.95 -41.41
N SER A 86 -14.68 45.82 -40.39
CA SER A 86 -14.57 47.25 -40.55
C SER A 86 -13.10 47.65 -40.58
N HIS A 87 -12.65 48.39 -41.60
CA HIS A 87 -11.28 48.91 -41.64
C HIS A 87 -11.08 49.99 -40.55
N ILE A 88 -10.64 49.56 -39.36
CA ILE A 88 -10.45 50.41 -38.18
C ILE A 88 -8.94 50.54 -37.91
N SER A 89 -8.45 51.77 -37.75
CA SER A 89 -7.06 52.04 -37.37
C SER A 89 -6.79 51.72 -35.89
N VAL A 90 -5.52 51.60 -35.49
CA VAL A 90 -5.15 51.42 -34.06
C VAL A 90 -5.67 52.56 -33.19
N ASP A 91 -5.67 53.80 -33.68
CA ASP A 91 -6.29 54.95 -32.99
C ASP A 91 -7.81 54.79 -32.87
N GLY A 92 -8.48 54.28 -33.91
CA GLY A 92 -9.90 53.95 -33.87
C GLY A 92 -10.23 52.83 -32.87
N LEU A 93 -9.36 51.82 -32.77
CA LEU A 93 -9.47 50.76 -31.77
C LEU A 93 -9.32 51.32 -30.35
N MET A 94 -8.38 52.25 -30.14
CA MET A 94 -8.21 52.92 -28.85
C MET A 94 -9.45 53.73 -28.46
N ILE A 95 -10.11 54.40 -29.41
CA ILE A 95 -11.38 55.09 -29.17
C ILE A 95 -12.45 54.07 -28.75
N LEU A 96 -12.55 52.92 -29.41
CA LEU A 96 -13.53 51.88 -29.08
C LEU A 96 -13.36 51.27 -27.69
N THR A 97 -12.15 51.25 -27.13
CA THR A 97 -11.96 50.78 -25.73
C THR A 97 -12.70 51.63 -24.70
N SER A 98 -13.09 52.87 -25.02
CA SER A 98 -13.93 53.69 -24.15
C SER A 98 -15.36 53.14 -23.98
N PHE A 99 -15.83 52.25 -24.87
CA PHE A 99 -17.10 51.54 -24.70
C PHE A 99 -17.19 50.80 -23.37
N LEU A 100 -16.06 50.32 -22.85
CA LEU A 100 -15.99 49.62 -21.56
C LEU A 100 -16.42 50.52 -20.39
N SER A 101 -16.20 51.83 -20.50
CA SER A 101 -16.57 52.83 -19.48
C SER A 101 -17.96 53.45 -19.73
N VAL A 102 -18.39 53.53 -20.98
CA VAL A 102 -19.59 54.28 -21.40
C VAL A 102 -20.87 53.45 -21.39
N CYS A 103 -20.77 52.13 -21.62
CA CYS A 103 -21.93 51.23 -21.69
C CYS A 103 -21.84 50.13 -20.62
N PRO A 104 -22.56 50.25 -19.49
CA PRO A 104 -22.59 49.22 -18.45
C PRO A 104 -23.42 47.99 -18.83
N ASP A 105 -24.48 48.16 -19.64
CA ASP A 105 -25.49 47.13 -19.92
C ASP A 105 -25.19 46.26 -21.17
N VAL A 106 -24.22 46.65 -22.00
CA VAL A 106 -23.85 45.91 -23.21
C VAL A 106 -23.12 44.63 -22.84
N VAL A 107 -23.65 43.48 -23.29
CA VAL A 107 -23.18 42.12 -22.96
C VAL A 107 -22.11 41.62 -23.96
N GLN A 108 -22.00 42.22 -25.14
CA GLN A 108 -20.98 41.81 -26.11
C GLN A 108 -20.64 42.91 -27.12
N VAL A 109 -19.34 43.13 -27.39
CA VAL A 109 -18.88 43.93 -28.53
C VAL A 109 -17.88 43.11 -29.36
N ASP A 110 -18.35 42.61 -30.49
CA ASP A 110 -17.52 41.82 -31.40
C ASP A 110 -16.89 42.70 -32.48
N ILE A 111 -15.56 42.68 -32.56
CA ILE A 111 -14.78 43.40 -33.57
C ILE A 111 -13.76 42.45 -34.18
N ARG A 112 -14.07 41.80 -35.31
CA ARG A 112 -13.09 40.97 -36.03
C ARG A 112 -12.50 41.76 -37.19
N LEU A 113 -11.19 42.01 -37.18
CA LEU A 113 -10.48 42.65 -38.31
C LEU A 113 -10.00 41.56 -39.30
N GLN A 114 -9.92 41.87 -40.60
CA GLN A 114 -9.36 40.94 -41.60
C GLN A 114 -7.82 40.90 -41.48
N ASP A 115 -7.28 39.68 -41.38
CA ASP A 115 -5.85 39.31 -41.38
C ASP A 115 -5.04 39.70 -40.11
N PRO A 116 -4.17 38.81 -39.60
CA PRO A 116 -4.34 38.04 -38.36
C PRO A 116 -4.36 38.89 -37.08
N VAL A 117 -5.48 39.56 -36.81
CA VAL A 117 -5.69 40.33 -35.57
C VAL A 117 -7.02 39.93 -34.96
N ARG A 118 -6.98 39.17 -33.85
CA ARG A 118 -8.17 38.88 -33.06
C ARG A 118 -8.36 39.98 -32.03
N VAL A 119 -9.18 40.96 -32.38
CA VAL A 119 -9.80 41.88 -31.41
C VAL A 119 -11.11 41.23 -30.94
N SER A 120 -11.39 41.25 -29.64
CA SER A 120 -12.74 40.95 -29.15
C SER A 120 -12.96 41.63 -27.80
N MET A 121 -14.15 42.17 -27.57
CA MET A 121 -14.55 42.69 -26.27
C MET A 121 -15.81 41.94 -25.83
N LEU A 122 -15.65 40.98 -24.93
CA LEU A 122 -16.74 40.11 -24.49
C LEU A 122 -17.21 40.57 -23.10
N PHE A 123 -18.50 40.81 -22.89
CA PHE A 123 -19.04 41.26 -21.60
C PHE A 123 -19.96 40.16 -21.02
N SER A 124 -19.38 39.05 -20.56
CA SER A 124 -20.20 37.92 -20.08
C SER A 124 -20.94 38.23 -18.76
N SER A 125 -22.25 37.94 -18.73
CA SER A 125 -22.98 37.68 -17.48
C SER A 125 -22.69 36.25 -17.03
N GLY A 126 -21.79 36.10 -16.06
CA GLY A 126 -21.55 34.80 -15.40
C GLY A 126 -22.66 34.48 -14.40
N ILE A 127 -22.96 33.20 -14.22
CA ILE A 127 -24.05 32.62 -13.39
C ILE A 127 -23.92 32.91 -11.87
N GLU A 128 -22.94 33.69 -11.43
CA GLU A 128 -22.81 34.06 -10.01
C GLU A 128 -23.32 35.49 -9.76
N LYS A 129 -24.60 35.58 -9.35
CA LYS A 129 -25.24 36.71 -8.66
C LYS A 129 -24.88 38.13 -9.19
N TYR A 130 -25.67 38.61 -10.15
CA TYR A 130 -25.91 40.05 -10.45
C TYR A 130 -24.68 40.97 -10.66
N LYS A 131 -23.49 40.44 -11.01
CA LYS A 131 -22.33 41.26 -11.43
C LYS A 131 -21.93 40.95 -12.88
N ILE A 132 -21.91 41.98 -13.72
CA ILE A 132 -21.45 41.91 -15.12
C ILE A 132 -19.92 41.79 -15.11
N SER A 133 -19.36 40.80 -15.82
CA SER A 133 -17.90 40.64 -16.00
C SER A 133 -17.50 41.01 -17.41
N LYS A 134 -16.43 41.79 -17.58
CA LYS A 134 -15.93 42.27 -18.87
C LYS A 134 -14.56 41.62 -19.17
N ARG A 135 -14.37 41.16 -20.40
CA ARG A 135 -13.12 40.62 -20.94
C ARG A 135 -12.70 41.44 -22.15
N LEU A 136 -11.47 41.94 -22.15
CA LEU A 136 -10.90 42.72 -23.26
C LEU A 136 -9.74 41.96 -23.89
N CYS A 137 -9.83 41.63 -25.18
CA CYS A 137 -8.77 40.98 -25.94
C CYS A 137 -8.34 41.85 -27.13
N LEU A 138 -7.10 42.34 -27.11
CA LEU A 138 -6.44 43.16 -28.13
C LEU A 138 -5.19 42.42 -28.67
N ILE A 139 -5.39 41.23 -29.22
CA ILE A 139 -4.30 40.33 -29.64
C ILE A 139 -3.82 40.73 -31.03
N GLY A 140 -2.51 40.93 -31.24
CA GLY A 140 -1.96 41.19 -32.57
C GLY A 140 -2.16 42.63 -33.08
N CYS A 141 -2.53 43.58 -32.23
CA CYS A 141 -3.03 44.90 -32.62
C CYS A 141 -1.95 45.96 -32.93
N ALA A 142 -0.67 45.57 -33.00
CA ALA A 142 0.46 46.48 -33.14
C ALA A 142 0.49 47.61 -32.08
N LEU A 143 0.02 47.34 -30.86
CA LEU A 143 0.04 48.30 -29.76
C LEU A 143 1.47 48.65 -29.35
N ARG A 144 1.72 49.93 -29.08
CA ARG A 144 2.99 50.51 -28.64
C ARG A 144 2.79 51.27 -27.33
N PRO A 145 3.86 51.59 -26.56
CA PRO A 145 3.74 52.30 -25.28
C PRO A 145 2.87 53.57 -25.27
N PRO A 146 2.79 54.41 -26.32
CA PRO A 146 1.91 55.58 -26.34
C PRO A 146 0.42 55.22 -26.37
N HIS A 147 0.06 54.09 -26.99
CA HIS A 147 -1.34 53.64 -27.06
C HIS A 147 -1.86 53.24 -25.67
N LEU A 148 -0.97 52.80 -24.77
CA LEU A 148 -1.37 52.43 -23.41
C LEU A 148 -1.77 53.62 -22.54
N ASP A 149 -1.34 54.85 -22.83
CA ASP A 149 -1.81 56.02 -22.07
C ASP A 149 -3.32 56.20 -22.26
N ARG A 150 -3.80 56.06 -23.50
CA ARG A 150 -5.22 56.09 -23.83
C ARG A 150 -5.95 54.87 -23.27
N LEU A 151 -5.35 53.68 -23.35
CA LEU A 151 -5.96 52.44 -22.83
C LEU A 151 -6.16 52.54 -21.32
N CYS A 152 -5.11 52.92 -20.60
CA CYS A 152 -5.14 53.06 -19.15
C CYS A 152 -6.12 54.16 -18.71
N GLY A 153 -6.22 55.26 -19.46
CA GLY A 153 -7.23 56.28 -19.25
C GLY A 153 -8.67 55.73 -19.33
N ASN A 154 -8.96 54.92 -20.35
CA ASN A 154 -10.29 54.34 -20.56
C ASN A 154 -10.63 53.19 -19.58
N LEU A 155 -9.62 52.45 -19.12
CA LEU A 155 -9.81 51.31 -18.23
C LEU A 155 -9.87 51.68 -16.74
N ARG A 156 -9.42 52.88 -16.36
CA ARG A 156 -9.35 53.36 -14.97
C ARG A 156 -10.66 53.19 -14.19
N ASP A 157 -11.79 53.47 -14.83
CA ASP A 157 -13.12 53.42 -14.20
C ASP A 157 -13.87 52.10 -14.47
N CYS A 158 -13.23 51.14 -15.14
CA CYS A 158 -13.85 49.87 -15.56
C CYS A 158 -13.74 48.79 -14.47
N SER A 159 -14.53 48.94 -13.40
CA SER A 159 -14.55 47.98 -12.28
C SER A 159 -15.05 46.58 -12.67
N ALA A 160 -15.74 46.43 -13.79
CA ALA A 160 -16.27 45.16 -14.27
C ALA A 160 -15.24 44.28 -15.01
N LEU A 161 -14.04 44.79 -15.31
CA LEU A 161 -13.02 44.06 -16.07
C LEU A 161 -12.41 42.92 -15.25
N THR A 162 -12.55 41.68 -15.73
CA THR A 162 -12.01 40.46 -15.10
C THR A 162 -10.87 39.83 -15.89
N MET A 163 -10.78 40.09 -17.19
CA MET A 163 -9.69 39.57 -18.05
C MET A 163 -9.22 40.61 -19.05
N LEU A 164 -7.89 40.73 -19.20
CA LEU A 164 -7.23 41.59 -20.18
C LEU A 164 -6.16 40.82 -20.95
N ASP A 165 -6.40 40.55 -22.23
CA ASP A 165 -5.41 39.98 -23.15
C ASP A 165 -4.90 41.06 -24.11
N ILE A 166 -3.63 41.42 -24.02
CA ILE A 166 -2.94 42.33 -24.94
C ILE A 166 -1.72 41.65 -25.56
N SER A 167 -1.79 40.32 -25.75
CA SER A 167 -0.70 39.52 -26.29
C SER A 167 -0.38 39.84 -27.76
N ASN A 168 0.84 39.48 -28.20
CA ASN A 168 1.33 39.67 -29.56
C ASN A 168 1.30 41.14 -30.01
N ASN A 169 1.93 42.02 -29.23
CA ASN A 169 2.04 43.46 -29.49
C ASN A 169 3.50 43.95 -29.29
N ALA A 170 3.75 45.25 -29.31
CA ALA A 170 5.09 45.84 -29.16
C ALA A 170 5.16 46.79 -27.94
N LEU A 171 4.76 46.28 -26.76
CA LEU A 171 4.67 47.08 -25.54
C LEU A 171 6.03 47.35 -24.88
N GLU A 172 6.98 46.43 -24.98
CA GLU A 172 8.27 46.50 -24.27
C GLU A 172 8.10 46.66 -22.74
N ASN A 173 9.20 46.85 -22.00
CA ASN A 173 9.15 47.12 -20.56
C ASN A 173 8.42 48.44 -20.22
N LYS A 174 8.48 49.44 -21.13
CA LYS A 174 7.85 50.75 -20.93
C LYS A 174 6.32 50.66 -20.95
N GLY A 175 5.75 49.93 -21.91
CA GLY A 175 4.32 49.67 -21.97
C GLY A 175 3.86 48.81 -20.80
N LEU A 176 4.60 47.75 -20.46
CA LEU A 176 4.28 46.92 -19.30
C LEU A 176 4.22 47.72 -17.99
N LYS A 177 5.16 48.64 -17.74
CA LYS A 177 5.13 49.49 -16.55
C LYS A 177 3.84 50.31 -16.45
N LYS A 178 3.39 50.92 -17.56
CA LYS A 178 2.13 51.67 -17.59
C LYS A 178 0.93 50.79 -17.26
N LEU A 179 0.92 49.55 -17.74
CA LEU A 179 -0.11 48.57 -17.39
C LEU A 179 -0.08 48.21 -15.89
N LEU A 180 1.12 48.01 -15.33
CA LEU A 180 1.31 47.70 -13.91
C LEU A 180 0.84 48.84 -13.01
N ASP A 181 1.05 50.10 -13.41
CA ASP A 181 0.60 51.30 -12.68
C ASP A 181 -0.94 51.41 -12.63
N LEU A 182 -1.64 50.77 -13.58
CA LEU A 182 -3.11 50.71 -13.62
C LEU A 182 -3.68 49.58 -12.75
N LEU A 183 -2.95 48.48 -12.52
CA LEU A 183 -3.48 47.29 -11.83
C LEU A 183 -4.14 47.56 -10.48
N PRO A 184 -3.62 48.42 -9.59
CA PRO A 184 -4.28 48.70 -8.31
C PRO A 184 -5.70 49.27 -8.44
N GLN A 185 -6.01 49.88 -9.60
CA GLN A 185 -7.32 50.47 -9.90
C GLN A 185 -8.31 49.41 -10.43
N LEU A 186 -7.80 48.30 -10.98
CA LEU A 186 -8.60 47.21 -11.56
C LEU A 186 -8.91 46.11 -10.53
N SER A 187 -9.68 46.42 -9.50
CA SER A 187 -9.90 45.53 -8.34
C SER A 187 -10.46 44.12 -8.65
N ASN A 188 -11.19 43.94 -9.75
CA ASN A 188 -11.80 42.66 -10.14
C ASN A 188 -11.02 41.90 -11.22
N ILE A 189 -9.85 42.40 -11.65
CA ILE A 189 -9.04 41.71 -12.66
C ILE A 189 -8.51 40.39 -12.08
N GLN A 190 -8.71 39.32 -12.84
CA GLN A 190 -8.32 37.95 -12.52
C GLN A 190 -7.24 37.46 -13.48
N GLU A 191 -7.35 37.78 -14.77
CA GLU A 191 -6.47 37.24 -15.81
C GLU A 191 -5.83 38.35 -16.64
N ILE A 192 -4.50 38.29 -16.81
CA ILE A 192 -3.78 39.20 -17.70
C ILE A 192 -2.83 38.42 -18.60
N ASN A 193 -2.98 38.61 -19.91
CA ASN A 193 -2.06 38.05 -20.89
C ASN A 193 -1.30 39.16 -21.60
N VAL A 194 0.01 39.23 -21.35
CA VAL A 194 0.96 40.14 -22.01
C VAL A 194 2.03 39.36 -22.77
N SER A 195 1.73 38.12 -23.20
CA SER A 195 2.67 37.29 -23.95
C SER A 195 3.06 37.93 -25.28
N GLU A 196 4.24 37.62 -25.80
CA GLU A 196 4.72 38.09 -27.12
C GLU A 196 4.72 39.62 -27.26
N ASN A 197 5.27 40.32 -26.26
CA ASN A 197 5.29 41.80 -26.18
C ASN A 197 6.69 42.43 -26.12
N ALA A 198 7.73 41.65 -26.44
CA ALA A 198 9.14 42.04 -26.25
C ALA A 198 9.48 42.48 -24.80
N VAL A 199 8.80 41.90 -23.81
CA VAL A 199 9.05 42.13 -22.38
C VAL A 199 10.34 41.42 -21.98
N SER A 200 11.34 42.12 -21.45
CA SER A 200 12.60 41.51 -20.98
C SER A 200 12.46 40.93 -19.56
N MET A 201 13.50 40.26 -19.06
CA MET A 201 13.55 39.77 -17.67
C MET A 201 13.34 40.89 -16.64
N GLU A 202 13.71 42.13 -16.97
CA GLU A 202 13.41 43.30 -16.14
C GLU A 202 11.90 43.57 -16.01
N GLY A 203 11.15 43.41 -17.11
CA GLY A 203 9.70 43.49 -17.08
C GLY A 203 9.07 42.36 -16.26
N VAL A 204 9.60 41.13 -16.36
CA VAL A 204 9.17 39.99 -15.54
C VAL A 204 9.38 40.26 -14.05
N MET A 205 10.51 40.86 -13.67
CA MET A 205 10.78 41.23 -12.28
C MET A 205 9.83 42.32 -11.76
N LEU A 206 9.45 43.28 -12.61
CA LEU A 206 8.44 44.29 -12.27
C LEU A 206 7.07 43.64 -12.03
N LEU A 207 6.65 42.73 -12.92
CA LEU A 207 5.42 41.95 -12.80
C LEU A 207 5.37 41.15 -11.50
N ALA A 208 6.42 40.37 -11.21
CA ALA A 208 6.49 39.54 -10.01
C ALA A 208 6.29 40.37 -8.73
N GLY A 209 6.91 41.55 -8.65
CA GLY A 209 6.75 42.45 -7.49
C GLY A 209 5.33 43.01 -7.34
N THR A 210 4.77 43.58 -8.41
CA THR A 210 3.45 44.22 -8.35
C THR A 210 2.32 43.20 -8.10
N LEU A 211 2.42 42.01 -8.69
CA LEU A 211 1.39 40.97 -8.58
C LEU A 211 1.42 40.19 -7.25
N CYS A 212 2.56 40.17 -6.55
CA CYS A 212 2.61 39.69 -5.16
C CYS A 212 1.64 40.48 -4.25
N SER A 213 1.38 41.74 -4.57
CA SER A 213 0.50 42.63 -3.80
C SER A 213 -0.98 42.56 -4.20
N HIS A 214 -1.29 41.99 -5.38
CA HIS A 214 -2.68 41.92 -5.87
C HIS A 214 -3.42 40.72 -5.29
N ARG A 215 -4.68 40.93 -4.85
CA ARG A 215 -5.47 39.91 -4.11
C ARG A 215 -6.28 38.96 -4.99
N ASN A 216 -6.77 39.43 -6.14
CA ASN A 216 -7.79 38.72 -6.93
C ASN A 216 -7.26 38.08 -8.23
N MET A 217 -5.96 38.16 -8.51
CA MET A 217 -5.39 37.60 -9.75
C MET A 217 -5.35 36.06 -9.70
N SER A 218 -5.82 35.40 -10.76
CA SER A 218 -5.82 33.95 -10.99
C SER A 218 -4.74 33.51 -11.99
N GLU A 219 -4.44 34.29 -13.03
CA GLU A 219 -3.48 33.90 -14.06
C GLU A 219 -2.79 35.12 -14.71
N VAL A 220 -1.47 35.03 -14.90
CA VAL A 220 -0.68 35.99 -15.67
C VAL A 220 0.25 35.26 -16.63
N ASN A 221 0.05 35.51 -17.92
CA ASN A 221 0.88 34.93 -18.97
C ASN A 221 1.81 35.99 -19.56
N VAL A 222 3.11 35.70 -19.58
CA VAL A 222 4.16 36.54 -20.14
C VAL A 222 5.06 35.64 -20.98
N SER A 223 5.53 36.09 -22.13
CA SER A 223 6.58 35.37 -22.85
C SER A 223 7.61 36.36 -23.36
N HIS A 224 8.87 35.93 -23.28
CA HIS A 224 9.99 36.64 -23.87
C HIS A 224 10.23 36.05 -25.26
N GLY A 225 10.31 36.91 -26.29
CA GLY A 225 10.42 36.49 -27.69
C GLY A 225 11.52 35.45 -27.90
N GLY A 226 11.14 34.30 -28.45
CA GLY A 226 12.00 33.13 -28.67
C GLY A 226 11.76 31.98 -27.68
N ASN A 227 10.68 31.22 -27.91
CA ASN A 227 10.37 29.89 -27.32
C ASN A 227 10.43 29.73 -25.78
N LYS A 228 10.24 30.79 -24.98
CA LYS A 228 10.19 30.69 -23.51
C LYS A 228 8.86 31.21 -22.97
N LYS A 229 7.97 30.28 -22.59
CA LYS A 229 6.68 30.58 -21.95
C LYS A 229 6.90 30.79 -20.45
N LEU A 230 6.58 32.00 -19.97
CA LEU A 230 6.71 32.39 -18.58
C LEU A 230 5.30 32.47 -17.97
N PHE A 231 4.98 31.51 -17.12
CA PHE A 231 3.61 31.25 -16.71
C PHE A 231 3.47 31.53 -15.21
N LEU A 232 2.85 32.66 -14.85
CA LEU A 232 2.40 32.91 -13.49
C LEU A 232 0.97 32.40 -13.37
N LYS A 233 0.73 31.40 -12.53
CA LYS A 233 -0.63 30.89 -12.28
C LYS A 233 -0.90 30.92 -10.78
N PHE A 234 -1.92 31.66 -10.38
CA PHE A 234 -2.40 31.73 -9.02
C PHE A 234 -3.42 30.61 -8.86
N HIS A 235 -3.02 29.54 -8.18
CA HIS A 235 -3.89 28.40 -7.98
C HIS A 235 -4.76 28.64 -6.74
N SER A 236 -6.07 28.52 -6.89
CA SER A 236 -6.96 28.27 -5.75
C SER A 236 -6.84 26.80 -5.35
N SER A 237 -5.79 26.45 -4.61
CA SER A 237 -5.76 25.15 -3.95
C SER A 237 -6.87 25.17 -2.90
N LYS A 238 -7.99 24.49 -3.15
CA LYS A 238 -9.03 24.21 -2.15
C LYS A 238 -8.46 23.21 -1.15
N ARG A 239 -7.57 23.66 -0.25
CA ARG A 239 -7.25 22.94 0.97
C ARG A 239 -8.07 23.57 2.08
N ILE A 240 -9.00 22.78 2.62
CA ILE A 240 -9.75 23.14 3.81
C ILE A 240 -8.74 23.12 4.97
N GLN A 241 -8.36 24.29 5.44
CA GLN A 241 -7.86 24.48 6.80
C GLN A 241 -8.82 25.39 7.55
N SER A 242 -8.85 25.23 8.87
CA SER A 242 -9.86 25.73 9.81
C SER A 242 -9.98 27.26 9.92
N THR A 243 -9.27 28.06 9.11
CA THR A 243 -9.21 29.52 9.24
C THR A 243 -9.47 30.30 7.95
N GLY A 244 -9.87 29.66 6.85
CA GLY A 244 -10.30 30.33 5.61
C GLY A 244 -9.56 29.89 4.34
N LEU A 245 -10.09 30.28 3.18
CA LEU A 245 -9.53 29.98 1.86
C LEU A 245 -8.30 30.86 1.59
N GLU A 246 -7.08 30.34 1.81
CA GLU A 246 -5.86 31.00 1.35
C GLU A 246 -5.51 30.59 -0.08
N GLN A 247 -5.32 31.58 -0.97
CA GLN A 247 -4.87 31.36 -2.35
C GLN A 247 -3.34 31.24 -2.40
N CYS A 248 -2.82 30.15 -2.97
CA CYS A 248 -1.39 29.94 -3.15
C CYS A 248 -0.94 30.47 -4.52
N LYS A 249 0.09 31.32 -4.52
CA LYS A 249 0.63 31.95 -5.72
C LYS A 249 1.76 31.07 -6.27
N LYS A 250 1.65 30.60 -7.53
CA LYS A 250 2.75 29.87 -8.20
C LYS A 250 3.40 30.73 -9.27
N LEU A 251 4.70 30.98 -9.14
CA LEU A 251 5.53 31.63 -10.16
C LEU A 251 6.37 30.56 -10.87
N SER A 252 6.04 30.30 -12.15
CA SER A 252 6.75 29.34 -12.98
C SER A 252 7.67 30.05 -13.98
N LEU A 253 8.98 29.87 -13.78
CA LEU A 253 10.06 30.32 -14.64
C LEU A 253 10.69 29.12 -15.34
N THR A 254 9.86 28.29 -15.96
CA THR A 254 10.34 27.07 -16.63
C THR A 254 11.18 27.40 -17.86
N HIS A 255 12.11 26.51 -18.23
CA HIS A 255 12.95 26.68 -19.43
C HIS A 255 13.72 28.03 -19.48
N SER A 256 13.94 28.63 -18.32
CA SER A 256 14.61 29.93 -18.18
C SER A 256 16.04 29.75 -17.69
N SER A 257 16.97 30.54 -18.23
CA SER A 257 18.35 30.64 -17.72
C SER A 257 18.45 31.92 -16.91
N ILE A 258 18.29 31.79 -15.60
CA ILE A 258 18.26 32.93 -14.67
C ILE A 258 19.71 33.29 -14.34
N GLN A 259 20.13 34.52 -14.66
CA GLN A 259 21.45 34.99 -14.28
C GLN A 259 21.52 35.27 -12.76
N PRO A 260 22.70 35.15 -12.11
CA PRO A 260 22.84 35.40 -10.67
C PRO A 260 22.32 36.77 -10.22
N THR A 261 22.49 37.81 -11.04
CA THR A 261 21.98 39.16 -10.79
C THR A 261 20.45 39.23 -10.80
N ASP A 262 19.81 38.44 -11.67
CA ASP A 262 18.36 38.39 -11.80
C ASP A 262 17.74 37.61 -10.64
N MET A 263 18.39 36.54 -10.18
CA MET A 263 17.95 35.77 -9.01
C MET A 263 17.88 36.66 -7.75
N ASN A 264 18.91 37.47 -7.51
CA ASN A 264 18.94 38.40 -6.38
C ASN A 264 17.80 39.43 -6.44
N LYS A 265 17.58 40.04 -7.61
CA LYS A 265 16.51 41.04 -7.80
C LYS A 265 15.12 40.41 -7.65
N LEU A 266 14.93 39.22 -8.22
CA LEU A 266 13.68 38.47 -8.14
C LEU A 266 13.36 38.09 -6.69
N CYS A 267 14.29 37.42 -5.99
CA CYS A 267 14.08 36.98 -4.62
C CYS A 267 13.81 38.15 -3.67
N ARG A 268 14.50 39.28 -3.80
CA ARG A 268 14.25 40.48 -2.97
C ARG A 268 12.82 41.03 -3.12
N ARG A 269 12.21 40.94 -4.30
CA ARG A 269 10.82 41.36 -4.53
C ARG A 269 9.84 40.34 -3.95
N LEU A 270 10.12 39.05 -4.11
CA LEU A 270 9.25 37.97 -3.65
C LEU A 270 9.23 37.80 -2.12
N VAL A 271 10.27 38.25 -1.40
CA VAL A 271 10.27 38.30 0.08
C VAL A 271 9.07 39.06 0.64
N GLN A 272 8.56 40.05 -0.10
CA GLN A 272 7.42 40.87 0.32
C GLN A 272 6.06 40.22 0.03
N CYS A 273 6.02 38.99 -0.51
CA CYS A 273 4.77 38.31 -0.85
C CYS A 273 4.02 37.89 0.43
N PRO A 274 2.82 38.44 0.70
CA PRO A 274 2.06 38.14 1.91
C PRO A 274 1.30 36.81 1.85
N SER A 275 1.13 36.24 0.64
CA SER A 275 0.39 34.99 0.41
C SER A 275 1.34 33.82 0.21
N PRO A 276 0.93 32.57 0.54
CA PRO A 276 1.70 31.37 0.25
C PRO A 276 2.23 31.33 -1.18
N LEU A 277 3.52 30.99 -1.35
CA LEU A 277 4.24 31.08 -2.60
C LEU A 277 4.85 29.73 -2.99
N GLU A 278 4.70 29.34 -4.25
CA GLU A 278 5.45 28.26 -4.89
C GLU A 278 6.32 28.84 -6.00
N LEU A 279 7.59 28.49 -6.00
CA LEU A 279 8.55 28.88 -7.04
C LEU A 279 8.92 27.66 -7.86
N ASP A 280 8.80 27.78 -9.18
CA ASP A 280 9.05 26.68 -10.09
C ASP A 280 10.08 27.11 -11.15
N PHE A 281 11.31 26.59 -10.99
CA PHE A 281 12.44 26.81 -11.90
C PHE A 281 12.66 25.60 -12.84
N SER A 282 11.69 24.69 -12.94
CA SER A 282 11.87 23.42 -13.64
C SER A 282 12.29 23.56 -15.10
N HIS A 283 13.05 22.58 -15.61
CA HIS A 283 13.61 22.57 -16.97
C HIS A 283 14.52 23.78 -17.30
N GLY A 284 14.94 24.55 -16.30
CA GLY A 284 15.86 25.68 -16.44
C GLY A 284 17.33 25.29 -16.27
N SER A 285 18.20 26.29 -16.33
CA SER A 285 19.62 26.15 -15.98
C SER A 285 19.96 27.19 -14.90
N LEU A 286 20.55 26.72 -13.81
CA LEU A 286 20.95 27.54 -12.67
C LEU A 286 22.44 27.36 -12.37
N LYS A 287 23.18 28.46 -12.40
CA LYS A 287 24.59 28.52 -11.99
C LYS A 287 24.70 28.53 -10.47
N ASP A 288 25.81 28.03 -9.95
CA ASP A 288 26.06 27.92 -8.49
C ASP A 288 26.00 29.26 -7.77
N GLU A 289 26.48 30.35 -8.38
CA GLU A 289 26.34 31.72 -7.87
C GLU A 289 24.87 32.16 -7.72
N ALA A 290 23.98 31.71 -8.62
CA ALA A 290 22.56 32.00 -8.52
C ALA A 290 21.91 31.23 -7.36
N ILE A 291 22.32 29.97 -7.15
CA ILE A 291 21.90 29.15 -6.01
C ILE A 291 22.35 29.78 -4.69
N GLU A 292 23.59 30.26 -4.61
CA GLU A 292 24.11 30.92 -3.41
C GLU A 292 23.33 32.22 -3.09
N ASN A 293 23.00 33.00 -4.12
CA ASN A 293 22.15 34.18 -3.98
C ASN A 293 20.74 33.83 -3.50
N LEU A 294 20.17 32.73 -3.97
CA LEU A 294 18.88 32.22 -3.51
C LEU A 294 18.93 31.83 -2.02
N LEU A 295 19.95 31.08 -1.60
CA LEU A 295 20.12 30.63 -0.20
C LEU A 295 20.26 31.80 0.78
N LYS A 296 20.91 32.91 0.39
CA LYS A 296 21.03 34.13 1.21
C LYS A 296 19.67 34.79 1.51
N ILE A 297 18.67 34.59 0.64
CA ILE A 297 17.37 35.24 0.72
C ILE A 297 16.27 34.27 1.19
N LEU A 298 16.44 32.97 0.97
CA LEU A 298 15.49 31.90 1.32
C LEU A 298 14.93 31.99 2.76
N PRO A 299 15.73 32.28 3.81
CA PRO A 299 15.22 32.37 5.18
C PRO A 299 14.25 33.54 5.39
N LYS A 300 14.34 34.59 4.55
CA LYS A 300 13.47 35.77 4.59
C LYS A 300 12.16 35.55 3.85
N MET A 301 12.04 34.52 3.00
CA MET A 301 10.84 34.22 2.20
C MET A 301 9.84 33.41 3.04
N THR A 302 9.23 34.05 4.04
CA THR A 302 8.35 33.42 5.03
C THR A 302 7.09 32.78 4.43
N SER A 303 6.67 33.21 3.24
CA SER A 303 5.52 32.66 2.53
C SER A 303 5.83 31.48 1.61
N LEU A 304 7.10 31.16 1.35
CA LEU A 304 7.47 30.07 0.44
C LEU A 304 7.08 28.70 1.01
N GLN A 305 6.38 27.88 0.24
CA GLN A 305 5.94 26.52 0.60
C GLN A 305 6.67 25.43 -0.20
N LEU A 306 6.93 25.70 -1.49
CA LEU A 306 7.59 24.76 -2.39
C LEU A 306 8.56 25.50 -3.32
N LEU A 307 9.76 24.96 -3.47
CA LEU A 307 10.70 25.33 -4.52
C LEU A 307 10.88 24.12 -5.43
N ASN A 308 10.28 24.14 -6.62
CA ASN A 308 10.43 23.10 -7.64
C ASN A 308 11.67 23.39 -8.50
N MET A 309 12.58 22.40 -8.52
CA MET A 309 13.86 22.41 -9.22
C MET A 309 13.96 21.23 -10.21
N SER A 310 12.83 20.60 -10.55
CA SER A 310 12.80 19.38 -11.36
C SER A 310 13.39 19.62 -12.74
N HIS A 311 14.22 18.69 -13.21
CA HIS A 311 14.94 18.79 -14.49
C HIS A 311 15.82 20.05 -14.65
N VAL A 312 16.23 20.71 -13.55
CA VAL A 312 17.18 21.83 -13.62
C VAL A 312 18.59 21.30 -13.92
N GLN A 313 19.27 21.91 -14.89
CA GLN A 313 20.69 21.70 -15.10
C GLN A 313 21.49 22.51 -14.06
N MET A 314 22.16 21.82 -13.13
CA MET A 314 23.05 22.38 -12.10
C MET A 314 24.25 21.45 -11.86
N SER A 315 25.33 21.98 -11.26
CA SER A 315 26.50 21.18 -10.89
C SER A 315 26.25 20.37 -9.60
N THR A 316 27.12 19.41 -9.29
CA THR A 316 27.11 18.69 -8.01
C THR A 316 27.35 19.64 -6.83
N ASP A 317 28.28 20.58 -6.96
CA ASP A 317 28.51 21.61 -5.93
C ASP A 317 27.26 22.50 -5.73
N GLY A 318 26.54 22.84 -6.80
CA GLY A 318 25.25 23.52 -6.75
C GLY A 318 24.19 22.74 -5.97
N ALA A 319 24.13 21.41 -6.14
CA ALA A 319 23.22 20.55 -5.38
C ALA A 319 23.62 20.47 -3.90
N LEU A 320 24.91 20.34 -3.59
CA LEU A 320 25.41 20.38 -2.21
C LEU A 320 25.11 21.74 -1.54
N LEU A 321 25.21 22.84 -2.28
CA LEU A 321 24.78 24.16 -1.80
C LEU A 321 23.28 24.16 -1.47
N LEU A 322 22.42 23.58 -2.28
CA LEU A 322 20.98 23.50 -1.98
C LEU A 322 20.69 22.66 -0.72
N VAL A 323 21.46 21.62 -0.43
CA VAL A 323 21.33 20.86 0.83
C VAL A 323 21.60 21.75 2.05
N ARG A 324 22.47 22.76 1.94
CA ARG A 324 22.73 23.75 2.99
C ARG A 324 21.46 24.53 3.40
N SER A 325 20.42 24.55 2.58
CA SER A 325 19.11 25.11 2.95
C SER A 325 18.51 24.49 4.22
N LEU A 326 18.84 23.22 4.53
CA LEU A 326 18.43 22.54 5.78
C LEU A 326 18.95 23.25 7.05
N ILE A 327 20.09 23.94 6.91
CA ILE A 327 20.77 24.69 7.97
C ILE A 327 20.34 26.14 7.93
N ASP A 328 20.44 26.76 6.74
CA ASP A 328 20.21 28.20 6.57
C ASP A 328 18.72 28.56 6.79
N CYS A 329 17.79 27.62 6.57
CA CYS A 329 16.35 27.83 6.74
C CYS A 329 15.69 26.76 7.63
N GLN A 330 15.30 27.15 8.85
CA GLN A 330 14.65 26.25 9.82
C GLN A 330 13.24 25.77 9.39
N ARG A 331 12.69 26.28 8.29
CA ARG A 331 11.40 25.87 7.75
C ARG A 331 11.49 24.71 6.76
N VAL A 332 12.68 24.37 6.28
CA VAL A 332 12.86 23.26 5.32
C VAL A 332 12.58 21.94 6.03
N ARG A 333 11.66 21.15 5.46
CA ARG A 333 11.28 19.80 5.91
C ARG A 333 11.83 18.70 5.00
N ALA A 334 11.99 18.97 3.71
CA ALA A 334 12.52 18.00 2.77
C ALA A 334 13.33 18.69 1.69
N VAL A 335 14.51 18.14 1.40
CA VAL A 335 15.31 18.45 0.22
C VAL A 335 15.40 17.16 -0.59
N GLU A 336 14.79 17.15 -1.77
CA GLU A 336 14.86 16.02 -2.71
C GLU A 336 15.48 16.52 -4.01
N LEU A 337 16.64 15.99 -4.37
CA LEU A 337 17.41 16.41 -5.53
C LEU A 337 17.79 15.19 -6.36
N ARG A 338 17.41 15.22 -7.64
CA ARG A 338 17.77 14.23 -8.65
C ARG A 338 18.09 14.93 -9.98
N PRO A 339 19.26 14.70 -10.60
CA PRO A 339 19.56 15.25 -11.92
C PRO A 339 18.55 14.74 -12.94
N GLN A 340 18.05 15.66 -13.79
CA GLN A 340 17.09 15.33 -14.85
C GLN A 340 15.82 14.60 -14.38
N GLY A 341 15.47 14.66 -13.09
CA GLY A 341 14.27 14.04 -12.52
C GLY A 341 13.49 15.00 -11.61
N GLU A 342 12.66 14.42 -10.72
CA GLU A 342 11.97 15.18 -9.69
C GLU A 342 12.97 15.76 -8.69
N ALA A 343 12.92 17.08 -8.50
CA ALA A 343 13.74 17.78 -7.53
C ALA A 343 12.96 18.94 -6.91
N PHE A 344 12.89 19.01 -5.58
CA PHE A 344 12.17 20.03 -4.86
C PHE A 344 12.71 20.28 -3.45
N ILE A 345 12.39 21.46 -2.91
CA ILE A 345 12.55 21.79 -1.49
C ILE A 345 11.20 22.16 -0.91
N LYS A 346 10.79 21.46 0.16
CA LYS A 346 9.51 21.70 0.86
C LYS A 346 9.73 22.46 2.15
N PHE A 347 8.86 23.44 2.38
CA PHE A 347 8.87 24.30 3.55
C PHE A 347 7.59 24.12 4.37
N VAL A 348 7.70 24.27 5.68
CA VAL A 348 6.55 24.34 6.60
C VAL A 348 6.41 25.75 7.16
N ASN A 349 5.21 26.11 7.66
CA ASN A 349 4.94 27.47 8.14
C ASN A 349 5.75 27.81 9.41
N MET A 350 6.02 26.80 10.25
CA MET A 350 6.78 26.92 11.50
C MET A 350 8.16 26.27 11.37
N LYS A 351 8.88 26.12 12.49
CA LYS A 351 10.12 25.35 12.53
C LYS A 351 9.82 23.86 12.31
N ALA A 352 10.45 23.22 11.33
CA ALA A 352 10.32 21.77 11.15
C ALA A 352 10.94 21.03 12.34
N GLU A 353 10.31 19.97 12.83
CA GLU A 353 10.86 19.11 13.90
C GLU A 353 11.88 18.11 13.34
N GLN A 354 11.54 17.53 12.18
CA GLN A 354 12.37 16.60 11.43
C GLN A 354 12.55 17.09 10.00
N ALA A 355 13.67 16.73 9.38
CA ALA A 355 13.97 17.03 7.99
C ALA A 355 14.55 15.81 7.28
N THR A 356 14.16 15.64 6.02
CA THR A 356 14.67 14.58 5.14
C THR A 356 15.58 15.16 4.06
N CYS A 357 16.63 14.41 3.70
CA CYS A 357 17.55 14.77 2.63
C CYS A 357 17.69 13.60 1.68
N ARG A 358 17.32 13.78 0.41
CA ARG A 358 17.51 12.81 -0.66
C ARG A 358 18.33 13.43 -1.78
N LEU A 359 19.48 12.84 -2.07
CA LEU A 359 20.41 13.29 -3.09
C LEU A 359 20.86 12.08 -3.92
N THR A 360 20.12 11.79 -5.00
CA THR A 360 20.30 10.57 -5.81
C THR A 360 20.81 10.90 -7.21
N GLN A 361 21.58 10.01 -7.83
CA GLN A 361 22.03 10.11 -9.24
C GLN A 361 22.99 11.27 -9.56
N TYR A 362 23.59 11.92 -8.56
CA TYR A 362 24.57 12.99 -8.72
C TYR A 362 26.01 12.51 -8.93
N THR A 363 26.23 11.20 -9.01
CA THR A 363 27.57 10.59 -9.17
C THR A 363 28.58 11.06 -8.11
N LEU A 364 28.11 11.21 -6.86
CA LEU A 364 28.90 11.74 -5.74
C LEU A 364 30.23 10.98 -5.56
N SER A 365 31.33 11.72 -5.45
CA SER A 365 32.66 11.20 -5.11
C SER A 365 32.90 11.20 -3.59
N SER A 366 34.00 10.58 -3.12
CA SER A 366 34.37 10.62 -1.70
C SER A 366 34.58 12.04 -1.17
N GLY A 367 35.15 12.95 -1.97
CA GLY A 367 35.30 14.36 -1.59
C GLY A 367 33.95 15.09 -1.47
N ASP A 368 32.96 14.71 -2.27
CA ASP A 368 31.61 15.29 -2.18
C ASP A 368 30.88 14.82 -0.92
N VAL A 369 31.13 13.59 -0.48
CA VAL A 369 30.61 13.04 0.78
C VAL A 369 31.18 13.75 1.99
N GLU A 370 32.46 14.10 1.98
CA GLU A 370 33.07 14.87 3.07
C GLU A 370 32.46 16.26 3.16
N LYS A 371 32.30 16.95 2.01
CA LYS A 371 31.60 18.23 1.95
C LYS A 371 30.16 18.10 2.47
N LEU A 372 29.43 17.09 2.00
CA LEU A 372 28.05 16.82 2.43
C LEU A 372 27.98 16.54 3.93
N SER A 373 28.87 15.69 4.45
CA SER A 373 28.93 15.34 5.87
C SER A 373 29.21 16.58 6.73
N GLY A 374 30.12 17.46 6.30
CA GLY A 374 30.38 18.73 7.00
C GLY A 374 29.21 19.72 6.96
N ILE A 375 28.34 19.64 5.95
CA ILE A 375 27.05 20.37 5.91
C ILE A 375 26.09 19.71 6.91
N LEU A 376 25.85 18.40 6.79
CA LEU A 376 24.85 17.68 7.58
C LEU A 376 25.17 17.60 9.08
N GLU A 377 26.45 17.65 9.49
CA GLU A 377 26.88 17.71 10.89
C GLU A 377 26.27 18.92 11.62
N LYS A 378 26.02 20.01 10.90
CA LYS A 378 25.39 21.23 11.43
C LYS A 378 23.86 21.20 11.40
N CYS A 379 23.24 20.11 10.92
CA CYS A 379 21.79 19.94 10.84
C CYS A 379 21.26 19.11 12.02
N PRO A 380 20.65 19.72 13.06
CA PRO A 380 20.25 18.99 14.25
C PRO A 380 18.95 18.18 14.11
N ARG A 381 18.31 18.20 12.94
CA ARG A 381 16.93 17.69 12.72
C ARG A 381 16.83 16.63 11.64
N LEU A 382 17.97 16.15 11.14
CA LEU A 382 17.98 15.19 10.05
C LEU A 382 17.41 13.85 10.54
N SER A 383 16.27 13.43 10.01
CA SER A 383 15.69 12.12 10.30
C SER A 383 16.22 11.09 9.32
N ASP A 384 16.03 11.34 8.03
CA ASP A 384 16.28 10.40 6.96
C ASP A 384 17.28 10.99 5.96
N LEU A 385 18.26 10.17 5.58
CA LEU A 385 19.25 10.51 4.57
C LEU A 385 19.29 9.44 3.49
N ASP A 386 19.00 9.84 2.26
CA ASP A 386 19.01 8.96 1.11
C ASP A 386 20.06 9.43 0.09
N LEU A 387 21.15 8.67 0.00
CA LEU A 387 22.24 8.85 -0.96
C LEU A 387 22.28 7.72 -1.99
N SER A 388 21.14 7.06 -2.23
CA SER A 388 21.08 5.95 -3.16
C SER A 388 21.36 6.35 -4.62
N SER A 389 21.73 5.37 -5.43
CA SER A 389 22.02 5.54 -6.87
C SER A 389 23.11 6.59 -7.12
N ASN A 390 24.21 6.54 -6.36
CA ASN A 390 25.39 7.38 -6.59
C ASN A 390 26.63 6.51 -6.90
N LEU A 391 27.83 7.09 -6.83
CA LEU A 391 29.10 6.40 -7.13
C LEU A 391 30.07 6.46 -5.95
N LEU A 392 29.55 6.31 -4.73
CA LEU A 392 30.35 6.41 -3.50
C LEU A 392 31.51 5.42 -3.48
N ARG A 393 31.27 4.17 -3.92
CA ARG A 393 32.20 3.04 -3.76
C ARG A 393 32.63 2.87 -2.29
N ASP A 394 33.55 1.95 -2.05
CA ASP A 394 33.95 1.61 -0.67
C ASP A 394 34.63 2.78 0.05
N GLU A 395 35.44 3.58 -0.64
CA GLU A 395 36.15 4.73 -0.05
C GLU A 395 35.18 5.86 0.35
N GLY A 396 34.16 6.15 -0.48
CA GLY A 396 33.15 7.14 -0.15
C GLY A 396 32.30 6.70 1.05
N VAL A 397 31.94 5.42 1.12
CA VAL A 397 31.23 4.85 2.27
C VAL A 397 32.10 4.84 3.52
N LYS A 398 33.38 4.52 3.42
CA LYS A 398 34.32 4.60 4.55
C LYS A 398 34.39 6.02 5.12
N SER A 399 34.56 7.02 4.25
CA SER A 399 34.57 8.43 4.66
C SER A 399 33.23 8.88 5.28
N PHE A 400 32.11 8.38 4.75
CA PHE A 400 30.79 8.59 5.34
C PHE A 400 30.66 7.95 6.73
N VAL A 401 31.12 6.70 6.89
CA VAL A 401 31.13 5.96 8.15
C VAL A 401 31.97 6.67 9.22
N ASP A 402 33.13 7.22 8.85
CA ASP A 402 33.97 8.00 9.74
C ASP A 402 33.30 9.32 10.19
N SER A 403 32.28 9.76 9.45
CA SER A 403 31.48 10.96 9.73
C SER A 403 30.17 10.69 10.46
N LEU A 404 29.58 9.50 10.31
CA LEU A 404 28.29 9.11 10.89
C LEU A 404 28.15 9.41 12.39
N PRO A 405 29.15 9.16 13.28
CA PRO A 405 29.03 9.47 14.71
C PRO A 405 28.83 10.96 15.02
N ARG A 406 29.23 11.85 14.10
CA ARG A 406 29.03 13.30 14.21
C ARG A 406 27.67 13.74 13.66
N LEU A 407 27.05 12.93 12.80
CA LEU A 407 25.74 13.22 12.22
C LEU A 407 24.62 12.87 13.21
N ARG A 408 23.58 13.71 13.26
CA ARG A 408 22.42 13.50 14.14
C ARG A 408 21.23 12.89 13.38
N ILE A 409 21.47 11.76 12.70
CA ILE A 409 20.44 11.06 11.93
C ILE A 409 19.54 10.28 12.90
N ALA A 410 18.23 10.53 12.85
CA ALA A 410 17.28 10.01 13.83
C ALA A 410 16.56 8.72 13.41
N SER A 411 16.52 8.36 12.12
CA SER A 411 15.79 7.19 11.63
C SER A 411 16.59 6.34 10.65
N SER A 412 16.74 6.80 9.39
CA SER A 412 17.19 5.94 8.30
C SER A 412 18.33 6.52 7.47
N VAL A 413 19.20 5.62 6.98
CA VAL A 413 20.24 5.93 6.00
C VAL A 413 20.14 4.94 4.83
N ASN A 414 19.90 5.45 3.62
CA ASN A 414 19.90 4.63 2.41
C ASN A 414 21.16 4.91 1.59
N LEU A 415 22.00 3.88 1.42
CA LEU A 415 23.21 3.89 0.60
C LEU A 415 23.11 2.89 -0.56
N GLY A 416 21.90 2.46 -0.93
CA GLY A 416 21.66 1.52 -2.03
C GLY A 416 22.21 2.03 -3.37
N ASP A 417 22.57 1.11 -4.26
CA ASP A 417 23.04 1.38 -5.62
C ASP A 417 24.23 2.37 -5.67
N ASN A 418 25.27 2.08 -4.87
CA ASN A 418 26.48 2.89 -4.77
C ASN A 418 27.75 2.18 -5.28
N ARG A 419 27.58 1.08 -6.01
CA ARG A 419 28.65 0.20 -6.50
C ARG A 419 29.62 -0.26 -5.39
N LEU A 420 29.05 -0.64 -4.25
CA LEU A 420 29.81 -1.12 -3.11
C LEU A 420 30.27 -2.56 -3.35
N THR A 421 31.47 -2.86 -2.86
CA THR A 421 31.97 -4.23 -2.73
C THR A 421 31.72 -4.72 -1.31
N GLN A 422 32.00 -6.01 -1.08
CA GLN A 422 31.93 -6.65 0.24
C GLN A 422 32.70 -5.88 1.32
N MET A 423 33.79 -5.20 0.95
CA MET A 423 34.57 -4.38 1.88
C MET A 423 33.82 -3.12 2.33
N GLY A 424 33.09 -2.45 1.42
CA GLY A 424 32.23 -1.32 1.77
C GLY A 424 31.11 -1.72 2.74
N ALA A 425 30.54 -2.90 2.56
CA ALA A 425 29.59 -3.52 3.48
C ALA A 425 30.18 -3.73 4.89
N LEU A 426 31.41 -4.25 4.99
CA LEU A 426 32.10 -4.46 6.27
C LEU A 426 32.46 -3.14 6.97
N TYR A 427 32.77 -2.07 6.24
CA TYR A 427 32.95 -0.74 6.83
C TYR A 427 31.66 -0.25 7.48
N LEU A 428 30.50 -0.44 6.82
CA LEU A 428 29.20 -0.11 7.38
C LEU A 428 28.87 -0.98 8.59
N LEU A 429 29.26 -2.25 8.63
CA LEU A 429 29.05 -3.10 9.82
C LEU A 429 29.76 -2.60 11.07
N ASN A 430 30.90 -1.91 10.92
CA ASN A 430 31.56 -1.27 12.04
C ASN A 430 30.70 -0.18 12.69
N THR A 431 29.72 0.39 11.97
CA THR A 431 28.76 1.37 12.50
C THR A 431 27.85 0.81 13.58
N VAL A 432 27.63 -0.51 13.64
CA VAL A 432 26.85 -1.17 14.71
C VAL A 432 27.40 -0.79 16.08
N THR A 433 28.73 -0.68 16.19
CA THR A 433 29.39 -0.34 17.46
C THR A 433 29.39 1.15 17.78
N THR A 434 29.27 2.02 16.76
CA THR A 434 29.47 3.47 16.92
C THR A 434 28.18 4.29 16.90
N CYS A 435 27.09 3.78 16.33
CA CYS A 435 25.82 4.50 16.18
C CYS A 435 24.70 3.83 17.00
N GLU A 436 24.27 4.48 18.08
CA GLU A 436 23.15 4.01 18.92
C GLU A 436 21.77 4.39 18.40
N LYS A 437 21.68 5.43 17.54
CA LYS A 437 20.41 6.05 17.14
C LYS A 437 19.95 5.75 15.71
N VAL A 438 20.83 5.16 14.89
CA VAL A 438 20.46 4.81 13.51
C VAL A 438 19.62 3.54 13.58
N VAL A 439 18.34 3.68 13.25
CA VAL A 439 17.37 2.58 13.32
C VAL A 439 17.56 1.66 12.13
N GLU A 440 17.78 2.21 10.93
CA GLU A 440 17.93 1.43 9.71
C GLU A 440 19.04 1.97 8.80
N VAL A 441 19.94 1.07 8.36
CA VAL A 441 20.83 1.33 7.21
C VAL A 441 20.52 0.30 6.16
N GLU A 442 20.22 0.78 4.95
CA GLU A 442 20.04 -0.04 3.76
C GLU A 442 21.24 0.12 2.83
N VAL A 443 21.78 -1.01 2.38
CA VAL A 443 22.96 -1.10 1.50
C VAL A 443 22.69 -2.13 0.44
N SER A 444 23.16 -1.89 -0.79
CA SER A 444 23.26 -2.92 -1.83
C SER A 444 24.70 -3.08 -2.33
N LEU A 445 25.10 -4.33 -2.62
CA LEU A 445 26.43 -4.67 -3.15
C LEU A 445 26.33 -5.00 -4.65
N GLY A 446 27.23 -4.41 -5.44
CA GLY A 446 27.31 -4.66 -6.89
C GLY A 446 26.17 -4.06 -7.73
N THR A 447 26.04 -4.55 -8.98
CA THR A 447 25.04 -4.13 -9.98
C THR A 447 23.74 -4.93 -9.93
N GLU A 448 23.68 -6.00 -9.13
CA GLU A 448 22.46 -6.77 -8.90
C GLU A 448 21.83 -6.30 -7.57
N GLU A 449 20.55 -5.95 -7.59
CA GLU A 449 19.76 -5.38 -6.47
C GLU A 449 19.53 -6.32 -5.27
N ARG A 450 20.51 -7.15 -4.91
CA ARG A 450 20.26 -8.39 -4.14
C ARG A 450 20.86 -8.42 -2.75
N SER A 451 21.98 -7.74 -2.54
CA SER A 451 22.70 -7.85 -1.28
C SER A 451 22.23 -6.83 -0.24
N LEU A 452 21.25 -7.17 0.59
CA LEU A 452 20.74 -6.26 1.61
C LEU A 452 21.52 -6.40 2.93
N ILE A 453 22.13 -5.30 3.38
CA ILE A 453 22.48 -5.12 4.80
C ILE A 453 21.37 -4.29 5.41
N ARG A 454 20.68 -4.86 6.41
CA ARG A 454 19.69 -4.14 7.21
C ARG A 454 20.09 -4.24 8.67
N PHE A 455 20.19 -3.07 9.30
CA PHE A 455 20.16 -2.95 10.75
C PHE A 455 18.76 -2.54 11.15
N GLU A 456 18.26 -3.10 12.23
CA GLU A 456 17.00 -2.68 12.80
C GLU A 456 17.17 -2.65 14.32
N GLN A 457 17.02 -1.46 14.90
CA GLN A 457 16.91 -1.34 16.34
C GLN A 457 15.45 -1.57 16.71
N ASP A 458 15.19 -2.71 17.32
CA ASP A 458 13.90 -2.99 17.91
C ASP A 458 13.83 -2.26 19.25
N SER A 459 12.77 -1.49 19.50
CA SER A 459 12.66 -0.56 20.62
C SER A 459 12.83 -1.23 21.99
N ASP A 460 12.58 -2.55 22.06
CA ASP A 460 12.66 -3.34 23.29
C ASP A 460 13.60 -4.58 23.19
N CYS A 461 14.13 -4.90 21.99
CA CYS A 461 14.76 -6.21 21.70
C CYS A 461 16.21 -6.15 21.22
N GLY A 462 16.90 -5.00 21.30
CA GLY A 462 18.27 -4.86 20.83
C GLY A 462 18.38 -4.77 19.30
N LYS A 463 19.57 -5.04 18.75
CA LYS A 463 19.85 -4.86 17.31
C LYS A 463 19.67 -6.17 16.53
N THR A 464 19.03 -6.07 15.37
CA THR A 464 18.99 -7.11 14.34
C THR A 464 19.99 -6.79 13.23
N LEU A 465 20.80 -7.77 12.85
CA LEU A 465 21.68 -7.71 11.68
C LEU A 465 21.22 -8.73 10.65
N SER A 466 20.82 -8.25 9.47
CA SER A 466 20.53 -9.09 8.31
C SER A 466 21.55 -8.86 7.21
N LEU A 467 22.27 -9.91 6.82
CA LEU A 467 23.23 -9.96 5.72
C LEU A 467 22.76 -10.98 4.69
N ARG A 468 22.06 -10.48 3.66
CA ARG A 468 21.52 -11.31 2.58
C ARG A 468 22.36 -11.18 1.32
N GLU A 469 22.65 -12.29 0.65
CA GLU A 469 23.24 -12.32 -0.71
C GLU A 469 24.54 -11.50 -0.83
N CYS A 470 25.35 -11.39 0.24
CA CYS A 470 26.55 -10.55 0.24
C CYS A 470 27.77 -11.20 -0.42
N HIS A 471 27.71 -12.50 -0.74
CA HIS A 471 28.79 -13.26 -1.39
C HIS A 471 30.16 -13.09 -0.69
N PHE A 472 30.17 -13.11 0.66
CA PHE A 472 31.40 -12.96 1.43
C PHE A 472 32.36 -14.16 1.23
N GLY A 473 33.54 -13.87 0.70
CA GLY A 473 34.69 -14.80 0.72
C GLY A 473 35.31 -15.00 2.12
N ALA A 474 36.31 -15.88 2.23
CA ALA A 474 36.92 -16.27 3.51
C ALA A 474 37.45 -15.07 4.33
N ASP A 475 38.22 -14.17 3.72
CA ASP A 475 38.78 -12.98 4.39
C ASP A 475 37.68 -12.04 4.92
N HIS A 476 36.59 -11.89 4.15
CA HIS A 476 35.46 -11.06 4.55
C HIS A 476 34.74 -11.65 5.77
N LEU A 477 34.57 -12.97 5.81
CA LEU A 477 33.93 -13.67 6.92
C LEU A 477 34.80 -13.66 8.19
N GLN A 478 36.12 -13.73 8.06
CA GLN A 478 37.02 -13.56 9.20
C GLN A 478 36.88 -12.16 9.81
N ARG A 479 36.82 -11.13 8.97
CA ARG A 479 36.62 -9.75 9.44
C ARG A 479 35.22 -9.51 10.01
N LEU A 480 34.18 -10.11 9.40
CA LEU A 480 32.83 -10.12 9.97
C LEU A 480 32.84 -10.77 11.37
N ALA A 481 33.55 -11.88 11.54
CA ALA A 481 33.68 -12.57 12.81
C ALA A 481 34.34 -11.69 13.88
N GLU A 482 35.30 -10.84 13.53
CA GLU A 482 35.91 -9.85 14.42
C GLU A 482 34.92 -8.73 14.80
N ILE A 483 34.15 -8.21 13.83
CA ILE A 483 33.12 -7.19 14.08
C ILE A 483 31.99 -7.74 14.97
N LEU A 484 31.58 -9.00 14.77
CA LEU A 484 30.56 -9.64 15.60
C LEU A 484 31.01 -9.76 17.07
N LYS A 485 32.30 -10.00 17.32
CA LYS A 485 32.84 -10.02 18.69
C LYS A 485 32.73 -8.66 19.38
N SER A 486 32.94 -7.56 18.64
CA SER A 486 32.86 -6.22 19.23
C SER A 486 31.42 -5.75 19.48
N CYS A 487 30.41 -6.30 18.78
CA CYS A 487 29.00 -5.98 18.98
C CYS A 487 28.19 -7.02 19.78
N ALA A 488 28.87 -7.97 20.43
CA ALA A 488 28.27 -9.13 21.09
C ALA A 488 27.18 -8.85 22.13
N ALA A 489 27.24 -7.70 22.82
CA ALA A 489 26.27 -7.32 23.83
C ALA A 489 24.97 -6.73 23.24
N GLN A 490 25.01 -6.15 22.03
CA GLN A 490 23.90 -5.42 21.43
C GLN A 490 23.11 -6.25 20.41
N LEU A 491 23.71 -7.32 19.88
CA LEU A 491 23.12 -8.11 18.80
C LEU A 491 22.25 -9.24 19.35
N VAL A 492 20.94 -9.16 19.07
CA VAL A 492 19.95 -10.14 19.52
C VAL A 492 19.55 -11.10 18.40
N LYS A 493 19.61 -10.64 17.16
CA LYS A 493 19.24 -11.43 15.98
C LYS A 493 20.27 -11.28 14.87
N LEU A 494 20.76 -12.41 14.37
CA LEU A 494 21.69 -12.48 13.25
C LEU A 494 21.09 -13.34 12.13
N ARG A 495 20.85 -12.74 10.97
CA ARG A 495 20.45 -13.43 9.75
C ARG A 495 21.59 -13.39 8.75
N LEU A 496 22.09 -14.56 8.37
CA LEU A 496 23.10 -14.75 7.33
C LEU A 496 22.45 -15.64 6.26
N SER A 497 21.92 -15.06 5.18
CA SER A 497 21.19 -15.83 4.17
C SER A 497 21.80 -15.68 2.78
N CYS A 498 21.87 -16.78 2.03
CA CYS A 498 22.34 -16.82 0.63
C CYS A 498 23.76 -16.29 0.46
N ASN A 499 24.68 -16.57 1.39
CA ASN A 499 26.10 -16.27 1.20
C ASN A 499 26.83 -17.54 0.76
N THR A 500 27.70 -17.44 -0.25
CA THR A 500 28.61 -18.52 -0.64
C THR A 500 29.70 -18.67 0.43
N MET A 501 29.37 -19.27 1.58
CA MET A 501 30.29 -19.40 2.70
C MET A 501 31.18 -20.62 2.49
N GLN A 502 32.44 -20.39 2.13
CA GLN A 502 33.44 -21.46 2.10
C GLN A 502 33.71 -21.98 3.52
N ARG A 503 34.10 -23.27 3.65
CA ARG A 503 34.32 -23.97 4.94
C ARG A 503 35.17 -23.17 5.93
N GLU A 504 36.23 -22.51 5.46
CA GLU A 504 37.19 -21.77 6.29
C GLU A 504 36.60 -20.50 6.92
N GLY A 505 35.82 -19.71 6.16
CA GLY A 505 35.18 -18.50 6.67
C GLY A 505 34.10 -18.78 7.70
N LEU A 506 33.44 -19.94 7.61
CA LEU A 506 32.42 -20.34 8.57
C LEU A 506 33.02 -20.89 9.87
N LEU A 507 34.17 -21.56 9.81
CA LEU A 507 34.95 -21.91 11.01
C LEU A 507 35.36 -20.65 11.79
N ALA A 508 35.69 -19.55 11.10
CA ALA A 508 35.97 -18.27 11.75
C ALA A 508 34.72 -17.70 12.45
N LEU A 509 33.56 -17.74 11.78
CA LEU A 509 32.28 -17.32 12.38
C LEU A 509 31.87 -18.19 13.58
N GLN A 510 32.06 -19.51 13.51
CA GLN A 510 31.72 -20.46 14.56
C GLN A 510 32.36 -20.07 15.90
N ASN A 511 33.63 -19.67 15.89
CA ASN A 511 34.33 -19.21 17.09
C ASN A 511 33.72 -17.92 17.65
N SER A 512 33.32 -16.97 16.79
CA SER A 512 32.69 -15.72 17.23
C SER A 512 31.28 -15.89 17.76
N LEU A 513 30.48 -16.83 17.22
CA LEU A 513 29.11 -17.08 17.70
C LEU A 513 29.06 -17.49 19.18
N THR A 514 30.12 -18.12 19.70
CA THR A 514 30.23 -18.45 21.13
C THR A 514 30.30 -17.22 22.04
N THR A 515 30.79 -16.09 21.51
CA THR A 515 30.97 -14.83 22.25
C THR A 515 29.70 -13.98 22.29
N LEU A 516 28.72 -14.26 21.42
CA LEU A 516 27.46 -13.52 21.32
C LEU A 516 26.50 -13.94 22.44
N SER A 517 26.70 -13.42 23.65
CA SER A 517 25.88 -13.77 24.83
C SER A 517 24.41 -13.41 24.67
N SER A 518 24.11 -12.25 24.05
CA SER A 518 22.77 -11.69 23.90
C SER A 518 21.98 -12.25 22.70
N LEU A 519 22.59 -13.10 21.87
CA LEU A 519 21.95 -13.62 20.67
C LEU A 519 20.82 -14.61 21.03
N HIS A 520 19.59 -14.29 20.62
CA HIS A 520 18.41 -15.12 20.76
C HIS A 520 18.08 -15.87 19.46
N THR A 521 18.28 -15.24 18.31
CA THR A 521 17.92 -15.81 17.00
C THR A 521 19.12 -15.85 16.06
N LEU A 522 19.43 -17.04 15.54
CA LEU A 522 20.44 -17.26 14.52
C LEU A 522 19.78 -17.91 13.30
N ASP A 523 19.79 -17.22 12.16
CA ASP A 523 19.18 -17.70 10.92
C ASP A 523 20.26 -17.83 9.83
N ILE A 524 20.60 -19.06 9.44
CA ILE A 524 21.66 -19.37 8.48
C ILE A 524 21.07 -20.20 7.34
N ARG A 525 20.53 -19.52 6.31
CA ARG A 525 19.82 -20.17 5.20
C ARG A 525 20.58 -20.11 3.89
N ASN A 526 20.61 -21.22 3.16
CA ASN A 526 21.17 -21.33 1.81
C ASN A 526 22.61 -20.82 1.74
N ASN A 527 23.47 -21.24 2.68
CA ASN A 527 24.87 -20.85 2.70
C ASN A 527 25.80 -21.96 2.19
N GLY A 528 25.26 -23.08 1.70
CA GLY A 528 26.05 -24.22 1.25
C GLY A 528 26.71 -24.96 2.41
N LEU A 529 26.09 -24.94 3.60
CA LEU A 529 26.64 -25.62 4.77
C LEU A 529 26.65 -27.13 4.53
N ASN A 530 27.69 -27.83 4.98
CA ASN A 530 27.68 -29.30 5.02
C ASN A 530 27.43 -29.81 6.44
N VAL A 531 27.15 -31.11 6.57
CA VAL A 531 26.86 -31.78 7.85
C VAL A 531 27.91 -31.45 8.92
N GLN A 532 29.21 -31.59 8.61
CA GLN A 532 30.31 -31.39 9.56
C GLN A 532 30.33 -29.98 10.18
N VAL A 533 29.96 -28.96 9.40
CA VAL A 533 29.93 -27.59 9.92
C VAL A 533 28.70 -27.36 10.79
N ILE A 534 27.55 -27.93 10.43
CA ILE A 534 26.36 -27.88 11.29
C ILE A 534 26.64 -28.59 12.62
N GLU A 535 27.29 -29.76 12.59
CA GLU A 535 27.73 -30.48 13.79
C GLU A 535 28.63 -29.62 14.67
N GLY A 536 29.65 -28.99 14.07
CA GLY A 536 30.54 -28.06 14.77
C GLY A 536 29.77 -26.91 15.42
N LEU A 537 28.82 -26.32 14.69
CA LEU A 537 27.98 -25.22 15.18
C LEU A 537 27.14 -25.69 16.38
N VAL A 538 26.39 -26.79 16.24
CA VAL A 538 25.50 -27.33 17.28
C VAL A 538 26.26 -27.71 18.55
N LYS A 539 27.47 -28.26 18.40
CA LYS A 539 28.36 -28.59 19.53
C LYS A 539 28.81 -27.36 20.34
N GLN A 540 29.01 -26.21 19.68
CA GLN A 540 29.52 -24.99 20.32
C GLN A 540 28.40 -24.08 20.84
N LEU A 541 27.18 -24.26 20.37
CA LEU A 541 26.03 -23.47 20.81
C LEU A 541 25.68 -23.81 22.27
N ARG A 542 25.91 -22.85 23.16
CA ARG A 542 25.45 -22.90 24.55
C ARG A 542 24.10 -22.20 24.68
N CYS A 543 23.26 -22.60 25.64
CA CYS A 543 22.09 -21.80 26.02
C CYS A 543 22.49 -20.81 27.13
N GLY A 544 22.08 -19.54 27.00
CA GLY A 544 22.30 -18.50 28.00
C GLY A 544 21.24 -18.53 29.10
N HIS A 545 20.86 -17.37 29.63
CA HIS A 545 19.68 -17.21 30.51
C HIS A 545 18.35 -17.20 29.73
N VAL A 546 18.41 -17.13 28.40
CA VAL A 546 17.26 -16.99 27.51
C VAL A 546 17.32 -18.09 26.45
N GLN A 547 16.15 -18.57 26.03
CA GLN A 547 15.97 -19.53 24.95
C GLN A 547 16.68 -19.05 23.66
N ARG A 548 17.35 -19.98 22.98
CA ARG A 548 18.00 -19.69 21.68
C ARG A 548 17.30 -20.46 20.58
N TYR A 549 16.98 -19.75 19.51
CA TYR A 549 16.36 -20.28 18.31
C TYR A 549 17.36 -20.23 17.15
N ILE A 550 17.62 -21.39 16.54
CA ILE A 550 18.50 -21.54 15.38
C ILE A 550 17.66 -22.06 14.23
N SER A 551 17.77 -21.42 13.07
CA SER A 551 17.16 -21.85 11.80
C SER A 551 18.27 -22.06 10.78
N ILE A 552 18.32 -23.23 10.17
CA ILE A 552 19.27 -23.60 9.12
C ILE A 552 18.47 -24.13 7.94
N GLU A 553 18.78 -23.70 6.73
CA GLU A 553 18.11 -24.20 5.52
C GLU A 553 19.19 -24.58 4.50
N GLU A 554 19.22 -25.84 4.09
CA GLU A 554 20.10 -26.29 3.03
C GLU A 554 19.42 -27.36 2.19
N THR A 555 19.59 -27.29 0.88
CA THR A 555 18.86 -28.12 -0.09
C THR A 555 19.13 -29.62 0.06
N TRP A 556 20.27 -30.02 0.63
CA TRP A 556 20.61 -31.43 0.86
C TRP A 556 19.99 -32.02 2.12
N ILE A 557 19.39 -31.21 3.01
CA ILE A 557 18.79 -31.70 4.26
C ILE A 557 17.44 -32.34 3.95
N THR A 558 17.48 -33.54 3.38
CA THR A 558 16.32 -34.36 3.04
C THR A 558 16.65 -35.83 3.31
N ALA A 559 15.63 -36.67 3.35
CA ALA A 559 15.69 -38.12 3.51
C ALA A 559 16.62 -38.56 4.65
N GLU A 560 17.57 -39.45 4.37
CA GLU A 560 18.51 -40.00 5.35
C GLU A 560 19.38 -38.89 6.00
N ALA A 561 19.75 -37.86 5.24
CA ALA A 561 20.60 -36.79 5.74
C ALA A 561 19.90 -35.96 6.82
N ALA A 562 18.59 -35.72 6.69
CA ALA A 562 17.78 -35.05 7.71
C ALA A 562 17.74 -35.87 9.01
N VAL A 563 17.50 -37.18 8.91
CA VAL A 563 17.44 -38.09 10.06
C VAL A 563 18.79 -38.17 10.78
N ASN A 564 19.87 -38.37 10.03
CA ASN A 564 21.22 -38.45 10.56
C ASN A 564 21.64 -37.12 11.22
N LEU A 565 21.25 -35.98 10.64
CA LEU A 565 21.50 -34.66 11.22
C LEU A 565 20.76 -34.48 12.55
N VAL A 566 19.48 -34.86 12.64
CA VAL A 566 18.73 -34.82 13.90
C VAL A 566 19.38 -35.72 14.96
N SER A 567 19.71 -36.97 14.59
CA SER A 567 20.39 -37.91 15.48
C SER A 567 21.72 -37.34 15.99
N CYS A 568 22.51 -36.73 15.10
CA CYS A 568 23.78 -36.12 15.45
C CYS A 568 23.61 -34.88 16.35
N CYS A 569 22.68 -33.98 16.02
CA CYS A 569 22.43 -32.77 16.82
C CYS A 569 22.05 -33.11 18.26
N LEU A 570 21.14 -34.08 18.45
CA LEU A 570 20.68 -34.53 19.76
C LEU A 570 21.79 -35.21 20.57
N ASN A 571 22.71 -35.93 19.91
CA ASN A 571 23.88 -36.51 20.57
C ASN A 571 24.93 -35.45 20.96
N LEU A 572 25.08 -34.39 20.15
CA LEU A 572 26.08 -33.35 20.36
C LEU A 572 25.67 -32.32 21.41
N ASN A 573 24.38 -32.02 21.55
CA ASN A 573 23.89 -30.99 22.46
C ASN A 573 22.68 -31.45 23.28
N PRO A 574 22.88 -31.80 24.56
CA PRO A 574 21.82 -32.35 25.41
C PRO A 574 20.77 -31.32 25.84
N ASN A 575 20.96 -30.02 25.55
CA ASN A 575 20.02 -28.94 25.89
C ASN A 575 19.02 -28.64 24.75
N ILE A 576 19.02 -29.42 23.68
CA ILE A 576 18.03 -29.28 22.61
C ILE A 576 16.67 -29.68 23.18
N HIS A 577 15.78 -28.70 23.33
CA HIS A 577 14.41 -28.90 23.79
C HIS A 577 13.49 -29.25 22.64
N THR A 578 13.71 -28.61 21.47
CA THR A 578 12.94 -28.87 20.26
C THR A 578 13.85 -28.90 19.05
N ILE A 579 13.67 -29.92 18.20
CA ILE A 579 14.25 -29.97 16.86
C ILE A 579 13.15 -30.29 15.86
N ARG A 580 12.98 -29.42 14.86
CA ARG A 580 12.01 -29.59 13.78
C ARG A 580 12.72 -29.49 12.45
N VAL A 581 12.53 -30.45 11.57
CA VAL A 581 12.93 -30.37 10.17
C VAL A 581 11.66 -30.34 9.35
N ASN A 582 11.48 -29.29 8.56
CA ASN A 582 10.37 -29.18 7.61
C ASN A 582 10.96 -28.94 6.22
N GLN A 583 10.73 -29.89 5.31
CA GLN A 583 11.39 -29.94 4.00
C GLN A 583 12.92 -29.90 4.15
N THR A 584 13.54 -28.75 3.85
CA THR A 584 14.99 -28.51 3.91
C THR A 584 15.42 -27.64 5.09
N ILE A 585 14.46 -27.20 5.92
CA ILE A 585 14.69 -26.25 7.01
C ILE A 585 14.77 -26.99 8.34
N VAL A 586 15.89 -26.89 9.02
CA VAL A 586 16.11 -27.37 10.39
C VAL A 586 15.98 -26.22 11.37
N GLN A 587 15.12 -26.39 12.36
CA GLN A 587 14.88 -25.43 13.44
C GLN A 587 15.23 -26.10 14.77
N ILE A 588 16.14 -25.49 15.51
CA ILE A 588 16.62 -25.99 16.80
C ILE A 588 16.32 -24.95 17.86
N THR A 589 15.72 -25.38 18.95
CA THR A 589 15.50 -24.59 20.15
C THR A 589 16.32 -25.16 21.29
N LEU A 590 17.16 -24.31 21.88
CA LEU A 590 17.95 -24.61 23.07
C LEU A 590 17.34 -23.93 24.28
N GLU A 591 17.11 -24.67 25.34
CA GLU A 591 16.59 -24.15 26.62
C GLU A 591 17.44 -24.68 27.78
N LYS A 592 17.60 -23.87 28.83
CA LYS A 592 18.43 -24.25 29.97
C LYS A 592 17.68 -25.28 30.82
N PHE A 593 18.18 -26.51 30.83
CA PHE A 593 17.62 -27.57 31.64
C PHE A 593 17.83 -27.25 33.14
N THR A 594 16.76 -26.94 33.86
CA THR A 594 16.77 -26.63 35.31
C THR A 594 16.20 -27.81 36.08
N ASN A 595 16.94 -28.90 36.22
CA ASN A 595 16.54 -29.94 37.17
C ASN A 595 17.13 -29.69 38.55
N HIS A 596 16.19 -29.59 39.49
CA HIS A 596 16.31 -29.66 40.94
C HIS A 596 17.42 -30.62 41.39
N THR A 597 18.17 -30.18 42.40
CA THR A 597 19.04 -31.02 43.21
C THR A 597 18.26 -32.24 43.72
N PRO A 598 18.75 -33.47 43.53
CA PRO A 598 18.09 -34.66 44.06
C PRO A 598 18.23 -34.66 45.59
N THR A 599 17.11 -34.53 46.29
CA THR A 599 17.01 -34.98 47.67
C THR A 599 16.96 -36.51 47.66
N SER A 600 17.96 -37.12 48.31
CA SER A 600 18.04 -38.51 48.75
C SER A 600 17.96 -39.62 47.69
N GLY A 601 19.11 -40.27 47.46
CA GLY A 601 19.23 -41.67 47.89
C GLY A 601 19.06 -42.79 46.87
N ASP A 602 18.43 -42.57 45.72
CA ASP A 602 18.26 -43.63 44.71
C ASP A 602 19.17 -43.40 43.49
N SER A 603 20.23 -44.18 43.44
CA SER A 603 21.13 -44.32 42.29
C SER A 603 20.41 -45.06 41.17
N VAL A 604 19.74 -44.32 40.29
CA VAL A 604 19.40 -44.77 38.93
C VAL A 604 20.10 -43.83 37.95
N ASP A 605 20.73 -44.39 36.92
CA ASP A 605 21.57 -43.75 35.90
C ASP A 605 20.93 -42.52 35.20
N MET A 606 20.89 -41.39 35.90
CA MET A 606 20.43 -40.08 35.43
C MET A 606 21.40 -39.40 34.44
N ALA A 607 22.42 -40.11 33.95
CA ALA A 607 23.41 -39.61 33.00
C ALA A 607 23.03 -39.82 31.52
N SER A 608 21.88 -40.43 31.21
CA SER A 608 21.54 -40.92 29.86
C SER A 608 20.37 -40.20 29.15
N SER A 609 19.49 -39.51 29.87
CA SER A 609 18.26 -38.90 29.32
C SER A 609 18.47 -37.52 28.70
N LEU A 610 17.92 -37.29 27.50
CA LEU A 610 17.98 -36.01 26.79
C LEU A 610 16.84 -35.06 27.22
N SER A 611 17.08 -33.74 27.19
CA SER A 611 16.06 -32.73 27.54
C SER A 611 14.98 -32.51 26.48
N THR A 612 15.01 -33.28 25.39
CA THR A 612 14.22 -33.04 24.19
C THR A 612 12.76 -33.41 24.41
N VAL A 613 11.88 -32.46 24.14
CA VAL A 613 10.43 -32.59 24.31
C VAL A 613 9.71 -32.71 22.96
N THR A 614 10.26 -32.16 21.89
CA THR A 614 9.67 -32.25 20.55
C THR A 614 10.70 -32.62 19.49
N ILE A 615 10.38 -33.65 18.72
CA ILE A 615 11.09 -34.04 17.49
C ILE A 615 10.08 -34.07 16.36
N SER A 616 10.36 -33.30 15.31
CA SER A 616 9.50 -33.21 14.12
C SER A 616 10.37 -33.35 12.87
N LEU A 617 9.99 -34.25 11.98
CA LEU A 617 10.56 -34.47 10.65
C LEU A 617 9.38 -34.48 9.68
N VAL A 618 9.06 -33.34 9.07
CA VAL A 618 7.85 -33.16 8.26
C VAL A 618 8.22 -32.88 6.80
N ASP A 619 7.59 -33.60 5.87
CA ASP A 619 7.76 -33.38 4.41
C ASP A 619 9.23 -33.44 3.98
N CYS A 620 10.03 -34.28 4.66
CA CYS A 620 11.48 -34.37 4.48
C CYS A 620 11.89 -35.49 3.51
N ALA A 621 10.94 -36.17 2.86
CA ALA A 621 11.18 -37.39 2.07
C ALA A 621 11.88 -38.52 2.86
N VAL A 622 11.60 -38.61 4.16
CA VAL A 622 12.14 -39.68 5.03
C VAL A 622 11.44 -41.01 4.70
N GLN A 623 12.19 -42.10 4.69
CA GLN A 623 11.68 -43.45 4.51
C GLN A 623 11.93 -44.27 5.78
N GLY A 624 11.15 -45.33 6.00
CA GLY A 624 11.23 -46.15 7.22
C GLY A 624 12.62 -46.70 7.54
N ASN A 625 13.40 -47.09 6.52
CA ASN A 625 14.78 -47.56 6.68
C ASN A 625 15.73 -46.46 7.19
N HIS A 626 15.48 -45.19 6.88
CA HIS A 626 16.29 -44.08 7.37
C HIS A 626 16.13 -43.89 8.89
N LEU A 627 14.93 -44.14 9.42
CA LEU A 627 14.60 -43.90 10.84
C LEU A 627 15.43 -44.75 11.82
N VAL A 628 15.97 -45.88 11.37
CA VAL A 628 16.75 -46.79 12.23
C VAL A 628 17.92 -46.08 12.92
N SER A 629 18.53 -45.06 12.28
CA SER A 629 19.63 -44.29 12.90
C SER A 629 19.20 -43.39 14.06
N LEU A 630 17.90 -43.17 14.26
CA LEU A 630 17.34 -42.48 15.43
C LEU A 630 17.04 -43.41 16.61
N GLN A 631 17.08 -44.74 16.44
CA GLN A 631 16.59 -45.68 17.45
C GLN A 631 17.26 -45.48 18.82
N THR A 632 18.59 -45.44 18.83
CA THR A 632 19.38 -45.29 20.07
C THR A 632 19.20 -43.93 20.74
N VAL A 633 18.96 -42.88 19.94
CA VAL A 633 18.74 -41.52 20.43
C VAL A 633 17.32 -41.37 21.01
N LEU A 634 16.30 -41.87 20.31
CA LEU A 634 14.92 -41.82 20.81
C LEU A 634 14.73 -42.61 22.10
N GLN A 635 15.40 -43.75 22.26
CA GLN A 635 15.39 -44.52 23.50
C GLN A 635 15.92 -43.73 24.71
N ARG A 636 16.73 -42.68 24.48
CA ARG A 636 17.25 -41.76 25.50
C ARG A 636 16.38 -40.51 25.68
N CYS A 637 15.42 -40.25 24.78
CA CYS A 637 14.51 -39.11 24.86
C CYS A 637 13.27 -39.44 25.72
N THR A 638 13.47 -39.79 26.99
CA THR A 638 12.38 -40.19 27.90
C THR A 638 11.38 -39.06 28.21
N LEU A 639 11.78 -37.81 27.98
CA LEU A 639 10.96 -36.60 28.15
C LEU A 639 10.22 -36.18 26.86
N LEU A 640 10.39 -36.90 25.75
CA LEU A 640 9.75 -36.59 24.48
C LEU A 640 8.22 -36.64 24.63
N GLN A 641 7.55 -35.53 24.33
CA GLN A 641 6.09 -35.42 24.38
C GLN A 641 5.48 -35.45 22.99
N ASP A 642 6.17 -34.88 21.99
CA ASP A 642 5.67 -34.75 20.63
C ASP A 642 6.65 -35.38 19.63
N LEU A 643 6.19 -36.42 18.92
CA LEU A 643 6.88 -37.03 17.79
C LEU A 643 6.05 -36.86 16.53
N ASP A 644 6.59 -36.15 15.56
CA ASP A 644 5.91 -35.87 14.29
C ASP A 644 6.78 -36.32 13.11
N LEU A 645 6.28 -37.29 12.34
CA LEU A 645 6.90 -37.82 11.12
C LEU A 645 5.99 -37.60 9.90
N SER A 646 5.09 -36.62 9.96
CA SER A 646 4.09 -36.34 8.92
C SER A 646 4.69 -36.08 7.53
N HIS A 647 3.93 -36.43 6.50
CA HIS A 647 4.28 -36.29 5.08
C HIS A 647 5.61 -36.98 4.70
N ASN A 648 5.87 -38.15 5.25
CA ASN A 648 7.00 -39.00 4.88
C ASN A 648 6.53 -40.43 4.54
N SER A 649 7.38 -41.20 3.86
CA SER A 649 7.07 -42.57 3.43
C SER A 649 7.57 -43.58 4.49
N VAL A 650 6.99 -43.52 5.70
CA VAL A 650 7.38 -44.35 6.86
C VAL A 650 7.26 -45.85 6.54
N GLY A 651 6.12 -46.27 5.97
CA GLY A 651 5.88 -47.65 5.52
C GLY A 651 6.09 -48.73 6.60
N ARG A 652 6.18 -49.99 6.17
CA ARG A 652 6.33 -51.14 7.09
C ARG A 652 7.57 -51.07 7.98
N VAL A 653 8.73 -50.77 7.39
CA VAL A 653 10.00 -50.70 8.14
C VAL A 653 9.93 -49.62 9.22
N GLY A 654 9.29 -48.49 8.91
CA GLY A 654 9.09 -47.42 9.88
C GLY A 654 8.07 -47.78 10.97
N ALA A 655 7.04 -48.58 10.67
CA ALA A 655 6.16 -49.13 11.71
C ALA A 655 6.91 -50.06 12.67
N GLU A 656 7.71 -50.99 12.14
CA GLU A 656 8.54 -51.90 12.94
C GLU A 656 9.53 -51.11 13.83
N PHE A 657 10.14 -50.06 13.27
CA PHE A 657 10.97 -49.12 14.02
C PHE A 657 10.19 -48.45 15.17
N LEU A 658 9.01 -47.88 14.89
CA LEU A 658 8.18 -47.22 15.90
C LEU A 658 7.77 -48.18 17.02
N CYS A 659 7.34 -49.41 16.68
CA CYS A 659 7.06 -50.46 17.67
C CYS A 659 8.25 -50.75 18.58
N SER A 660 9.48 -50.64 18.07
CA SER A 660 10.70 -50.85 18.87
C SER A 660 11.05 -49.70 19.82
N VAL A 661 10.61 -48.47 19.53
CA VAL A 661 10.96 -47.26 20.32
C VAL A 661 9.83 -46.78 21.22
N LEU A 662 8.56 -46.98 20.84
CA LEU A 662 7.39 -46.55 21.61
C LEU A 662 7.41 -46.99 23.09
N PRO A 663 7.83 -48.22 23.46
CA PRO A 663 7.91 -48.62 24.86
C PRO A 663 8.90 -47.79 25.70
N SER A 664 9.89 -47.15 25.08
CA SER A 664 10.88 -46.29 25.76
C SER A 664 10.42 -44.84 25.90
N LEU A 665 9.45 -44.41 25.08
CA LEU A 665 8.96 -43.03 25.03
C LEU A 665 7.83 -42.81 26.04
N VAL A 666 8.14 -42.98 27.33
CA VAL A 666 7.15 -43.00 28.42
C VAL A 666 6.38 -41.69 28.65
N SER A 667 6.87 -40.57 28.11
CA SER A 667 6.23 -39.25 28.20
C SER A 667 5.51 -38.83 26.92
N LEU A 668 5.47 -39.69 25.88
CA LEU A 668 4.95 -39.33 24.57
C LEU A 668 3.45 -39.11 24.64
N ARG A 669 3.01 -37.88 24.36
CA ARG A 669 1.60 -37.48 24.35
C ARG A 669 1.04 -37.44 22.93
N LYS A 670 1.84 -37.02 21.94
CA LYS A 670 1.39 -36.87 20.56
C LYS A 670 2.28 -37.65 19.61
N LEU A 671 1.64 -38.47 18.79
CA LEU A 671 2.28 -39.15 17.66
C LEU A 671 1.54 -38.77 16.39
N SER A 672 2.25 -38.12 15.47
CA SER A 672 1.72 -37.74 14.16
C SER A 672 2.46 -38.45 13.05
N LEU A 673 1.72 -39.26 12.29
CA LEU A 673 2.14 -39.96 11.08
C LEU A 673 1.11 -39.62 10.01
N GLU A 674 1.05 -38.37 9.56
CA GLU A 674 0.21 -38.02 8.39
C GLU A 674 0.92 -38.45 7.10
N SER A 675 0.20 -38.84 6.06
CA SER A 675 0.78 -39.19 4.76
C SER A 675 0.05 -38.46 3.62
N LYS A 676 0.79 -38.11 2.57
CA LYS A 676 0.22 -37.68 1.28
C LYS A 676 0.13 -38.84 0.28
N GLU A 677 0.80 -39.94 0.58
CA GLU A 677 0.94 -41.11 -0.29
C GLU A 677 0.16 -42.30 0.27
N THR A 678 -0.46 -43.08 -0.60
CA THR A 678 -1.12 -44.34 -0.23
C THR A 678 -0.06 -45.40 0.09
N SER A 679 0.20 -45.63 1.38
CA SER A 679 1.10 -46.67 1.87
C SER A 679 0.31 -47.94 2.26
N GLU A 680 0.99 -49.07 2.48
CA GLU A 680 0.39 -50.29 3.06
C GLU A 680 -0.22 -50.02 4.46
N ASP A 681 -1.02 -50.95 5.00
CA ASP A 681 -1.75 -50.82 6.28
C ASP A 681 -0.82 -50.68 7.51
N LEU A 682 -0.25 -49.48 7.66
CA LEU A 682 0.69 -49.08 8.70
C LEU A 682 0.07 -49.23 10.09
N VAL A 683 -1.20 -48.87 10.22
CA VAL A 683 -1.95 -48.87 11.47
C VAL A 683 -2.05 -50.28 12.04
N LEU A 684 -2.27 -51.28 11.18
CA LEU A 684 -2.30 -52.68 11.59
C LEU A 684 -0.98 -53.14 12.24
N LEU A 685 0.16 -52.69 11.70
CA LEU A 685 1.50 -53.05 12.21
C LEU A 685 1.86 -52.31 13.50
N LEU A 686 1.38 -51.08 13.66
CA LEU A 686 1.68 -50.22 14.81
C LEU A 686 0.88 -50.56 16.07
N ALA A 687 -0.25 -51.26 15.92
CA ALA A 687 -1.20 -51.50 17.00
C ALA A 687 -0.58 -52.09 18.27
N GLU A 688 0.28 -53.11 18.13
CA GLU A 688 0.95 -53.75 19.27
C GLU A 688 1.90 -52.78 20.00
N GLY A 689 2.61 -51.93 19.26
CA GLY A 689 3.49 -50.90 19.81
C GLY A 689 2.73 -49.79 20.52
N LEU A 690 1.60 -49.35 19.95
CA LEU A 690 0.73 -48.33 20.55
C LEU A 690 0.18 -48.75 21.90
N LEU A 691 -0.19 -50.03 22.08
CA LEU A 691 -0.67 -50.54 23.37
C LEU A 691 0.35 -50.41 24.51
N GLN A 692 1.65 -50.29 24.19
CA GLN A 692 2.70 -50.05 25.18
C GLN A 692 2.84 -48.55 25.54
N ALA A 693 2.39 -47.65 24.67
CA ALA A 693 2.53 -46.20 24.82
C ALA A 693 1.33 -45.59 25.57
N LYS A 694 1.23 -45.89 26.87
CA LYS A 694 0.08 -45.51 27.72
C LYS A 694 -0.10 -44.00 27.94
N SER A 695 0.92 -43.20 27.67
CA SER A 695 0.90 -41.73 27.81
C SER A 695 0.26 -41.01 26.63
N ILE A 696 -0.03 -41.69 25.53
CA ILE A 696 -0.54 -41.07 24.31
C ILE A 696 -1.92 -40.46 24.54
N GLU A 697 -2.03 -39.18 24.18
CA GLU A 697 -3.25 -38.37 24.20
C GLU A 697 -3.75 -38.05 22.80
N SER A 698 -2.87 -37.99 21.79
CA SER A 698 -3.22 -37.65 20.41
C SER A 698 -2.55 -38.57 19.40
N LEU A 699 -3.35 -39.09 18.47
CA LEU A 699 -2.90 -39.86 17.32
C LEU A 699 -3.37 -39.20 16.02
N ASN A 700 -2.46 -39.02 15.07
CA ASN A 700 -2.79 -38.59 13.72
C ASN A 700 -2.27 -39.62 12.71
N PHE A 701 -3.20 -40.27 12.01
CA PHE A 701 -2.93 -41.22 10.92
C PHE A 701 -3.51 -40.73 9.59
N SER A 702 -3.77 -39.43 9.47
CA SER A 702 -4.40 -38.86 8.27
C SER A 702 -3.67 -39.26 6.98
N GLY A 703 -4.46 -39.52 5.93
CA GLY A 703 -3.98 -39.86 4.58
C GLY A 703 -3.44 -41.28 4.41
N HIS A 704 -3.55 -42.15 5.43
CA HIS A 704 -3.13 -43.55 5.34
C HIS A 704 -4.19 -44.47 4.71
N VAL A 705 -3.74 -45.59 4.16
CA VAL A 705 -4.62 -46.69 3.77
C VAL A 705 -4.79 -47.60 4.98
N ILE A 706 -6.02 -47.76 5.45
CA ILE A 706 -6.39 -48.58 6.61
C ILE A 706 -7.37 -49.63 6.10
N SER A 707 -7.01 -50.93 6.15
CA SER A 707 -7.91 -52.00 5.73
C SER A 707 -9.03 -52.23 6.76
N ASP A 708 -10.03 -53.04 6.42
CA ASP A 708 -11.09 -53.45 7.38
C ASP A 708 -10.49 -54.06 8.66
N ARG A 709 -9.42 -54.86 8.52
CA ARG A 709 -8.70 -55.43 9.67
C ARG A 709 -7.97 -54.34 10.45
N GLY A 710 -7.33 -53.40 9.76
CA GLY A 710 -6.67 -52.25 10.37
C GLY A 710 -7.64 -51.40 11.19
N ALA A 711 -8.84 -51.13 10.68
CA ALA A 711 -9.89 -50.38 11.36
C ALA A 711 -10.37 -51.06 12.68
N VAL A 712 -10.62 -52.38 12.63
CA VAL A 712 -10.99 -53.16 13.83
C VAL A 712 -9.86 -53.17 14.87
N VAL A 713 -8.62 -53.33 14.42
CA VAL A 713 -7.46 -53.36 15.32
C VAL A 713 -7.20 -51.97 15.92
N LEU A 714 -7.32 -50.90 15.13
CA LEU A 714 -7.18 -49.52 15.59
C LEU A 714 -8.19 -49.23 16.70
N THR A 715 -9.47 -49.51 16.48
CA THR A 715 -10.51 -49.23 17.48
C THR A 715 -10.30 -49.99 18.78
N ARG A 716 -9.94 -51.29 18.72
CA ARG A 716 -9.55 -52.06 19.91
C ARG A 716 -8.33 -51.47 20.61
N THR A 717 -7.37 -50.95 19.85
CA THR A 717 -6.19 -50.29 20.40
C THR A 717 -6.59 -49.02 21.14
N LEU A 718 -7.39 -48.15 20.52
CA LEU A 718 -7.89 -46.90 21.11
C LEU A 718 -8.67 -47.15 22.41
N GLN A 719 -9.52 -48.18 22.46
CA GLN A 719 -10.27 -48.57 23.66
C GLN A 719 -9.38 -48.95 24.85
N ASN A 720 -8.14 -49.39 24.59
CA ASN A 720 -7.17 -49.79 25.61
C ASN A 720 -6.15 -48.68 25.94
N LEU A 721 -6.21 -47.51 25.28
CA LEU A 721 -5.36 -46.37 25.60
C LEU A 721 -6.05 -45.49 26.66
N PRO A 722 -5.50 -45.40 27.89
CA PRO A 722 -6.21 -44.77 29.01
C PRO A 722 -6.29 -43.24 28.91
N ASN A 723 -5.37 -42.61 28.18
CA ASN A 723 -5.25 -41.15 28.10
C ASN A 723 -5.64 -40.59 26.73
N ILE A 724 -6.12 -41.42 25.80
CA ILE A 724 -6.43 -40.97 24.44
C ILE A 724 -7.57 -39.94 24.47
N ARG A 725 -7.32 -38.78 23.85
CA ARG A 725 -8.24 -37.65 23.74
C ARG A 725 -8.54 -37.32 22.29
N THR A 726 -7.58 -37.44 21.39
CA THR A 726 -7.77 -37.05 19.99
C THR A 726 -7.31 -38.11 19.01
N ILE A 727 -8.14 -38.33 17.99
CA ILE A 727 -7.82 -39.19 16.86
C ILE A 727 -8.12 -38.45 15.55
N ASN A 728 -7.14 -38.43 14.65
CA ASN A 728 -7.28 -37.87 13.32
C ASN A 728 -7.06 -38.98 12.27
N LEU A 729 -8.13 -39.31 11.54
CA LEU A 729 -8.15 -40.25 10.41
C LEU A 729 -8.63 -39.55 9.13
N SER A 730 -8.42 -38.24 9.02
CA SER A 730 -8.77 -37.47 7.82
C SER A 730 -8.11 -38.06 6.59
N GLN A 731 -8.81 -38.08 5.45
CA GLN A 731 -8.34 -38.55 4.16
C GLN A 731 -7.86 -40.03 4.16
N CYS A 732 -8.24 -40.81 5.18
CA CYS A 732 -7.96 -42.24 5.19
C CYS A 732 -8.83 -42.99 4.19
N SER A 733 -8.27 -44.03 3.59
CA SER A 733 -8.92 -44.87 2.58
C SER A 733 -8.60 -46.35 2.79
N GLY A 734 -9.15 -47.26 1.98
CA GLY A 734 -8.77 -48.68 1.98
C GLY A 734 -9.68 -49.62 2.78
N TRP A 735 -10.53 -49.09 3.65
CA TRP A 735 -11.62 -49.87 4.25
C TRP A 735 -12.82 -49.93 3.31
N THR A 736 -13.55 -51.03 3.37
CA THR A 736 -14.86 -51.20 2.74
C THR A 736 -15.95 -50.58 3.62
N ALA A 737 -17.20 -50.61 3.17
CA ALA A 737 -18.35 -50.22 3.97
C ALA A 737 -18.43 -50.96 5.32
N ALA A 738 -18.09 -52.26 5.34
CA ALA A 738 -18.07 -53.05 6.57
C ALA A 738 -16.94 -52.59 7.53
N GLY A 739 -15.75 -52.31 7.02
CA GLY A 739 -14.65 -51.78 7.82
C GLY A 739 -14.93 -50.39 8.38
N ALA A 740 -15.55 -49.51 7.58
CA ALA A 740 -16.01 -48.19 8.02
C ALA A 740 -17.06 -48.30 9.15
N LEU A 741 -17.99 -49.25 9.04
CA LEU A 741 -19.01 -49.52 10.04
C LEU A 741 -18.40 -50.00 11.36
N ASP A 742 -17.43 -50.92 11.30
CA ASP A 742 -16.73 -51.41 12.48
C ASP A 742 -15.87 -50.30 13.13
N LEU A 743 -15.23 -49.46 12.32
CA LEU A 743 -14.48 -48.29 12.79
C LEU A 743 -15.35 -47.37 13.63
N VAL A 744 -16.48 -46.92 13.09
CA VAL A 744 -17.34 -45.94 13.78
C VAL A 744 -18.01 -46.52 15.01
N ARG A 745 -18.39 -47.81 14.99
CA ARG A 745 -18.90 -48.53 16.17
C ARG A 745 -17.85 -48.61 17.27
N GLY A 746 -16.61 -48.91 16.91
CA GLY A 746 -15.49 -48.96 17.84
C GLY A 746 -15.13 -47.59 18.41
N LEU A 747 -15.15 -46.53 17.58
CA LEU A 747 -14.95 -45.15 18.02
C LEU A 747 -16.03 -44.68 19.00
N GLY A 748 -17.29 -45.06 18.78
CA GLY A 748 -18.41 -44.77 19.69
C GLY A 748 -18.24 -45.36 21.10
N GLN A 749 -17.35 -46.34 21.28
CA GLN A 749 -17.01 -46.91 22.59
C GLN A 749 -15.84 -46.19 23.29
N CYS A 750 -15.15 -45.28 22.60
CA CYS A 750 -14.00 -44.54 23.13
C CYS A 750 -14.48 -43.26 23.83
N LEU A 751 -15.09 -43.40 25.00
CA LEU A 751 -15.79 -42.29 25.71
C LEU A 751 -14.87 -41.18 26.26
N SER A 752 -13.55 -41.40 26.28
CA SER A 752 -12.55 -40.39 26.68
C SER A 752 -12.19 -39.42 25.57
N LEU A 753 -12.59 -39.69 24.33
CA LEU A 753 -12.22 -38.85 23.19
C LEU A 753 -12.87 -37.46 23.31
N GLU A 754 -12.02 -36.44 23.27
CA GLU A 754 -12.37 -35.03 23.17
C GLU A 754 -12.39 -34.56 21.71
N GLY A 755 -11.74 -35.26 20.78
CA GLY A 755 -11.70 -34.85 19.37
C GLY A 755 -11.63 -36.01 18.37
N ILE A 756 -12.50 -35.97 17.36
CA ILE A 756 -12.54 -36.92 16.25
C ILE A 756 -12.49 -36.15 14.93
N SER A 757 -11.54 -36.53 14.07
CA SER A 757 -11.47 -36.02 12.69
C SER A 757 -11.54 -37.16 11.68
N LEU A 758 -12.57 -37.15 10.85
CA LEU A 758 -12.82 -38.06 9.73
C LEU A 758 -13.05 -37.27 8.42
N ASP A 759 -12.41 -36.10 8.29
CA ASP A 759 -12.49 -35.24 7.09
C ASP A 759 -12.14 -36.06 5.83
N PHE A 760 -13.00 -36.03 4.82
CA PHE A 760 -12.86 -36.79 3.58
C PHE A 760 -12.71 -38.31 3.76
N ALA A 761 -13.07 -38.86 4.93
CA ALA A 761 -13.12 -40.31 5.14
C ALA A 761 -14.26 -40.94 4.31
N GLN A 762 -14.00 -42.13 3.77
CA GLN A 762 -15.00 -42.90 3.03
C GLN A 762 -16.02 -43.53 3.99
N LEU A 763 -17.04 -42.76 4.38
CA LEU A 763 -18.18 -43.20 5.21
C LEU A 763 -19.47 -43.22 4.38
N ASP A 764 -20.05 -44.41 4.26
CA ASP A 764 -21.36 -44.62 3.66
C ASP A 764 -22.51 -44.22 4.62
N GLU A 765 -23.75 -44.41 4.17
CA GLU A 765 -24.94 -44.01 4.94
C GLU A 765 -25.09 -44.81 6.24
N GLU A 766 -24.89 -46.13 6.20
CA GLU A 766 -24.99 -47.00 7.37
C GLU A 766 -23.92 -46.69 8.42
N SER A 767 -22.67 -46.44 7.98
CA SER A 767 -21.60 -46.00 8.88
C SER A 767 -21.90 -44.62 9.48
N THR A 768 -22.46 -43.69 8.69
CA THR A 768 -22.82 -42.36 9.21
C THR A 768 -23.90 -42.46 10.30
N VAL A 769 -24.91 -43.31 10.12
CA VAL A 769 -25.95 -43.58 11.13
C VAL A 769 -25.38 -44.28 12.37
N SER A 770 -24.47 -45.23 12.19
CA SER A 770 -23.84 -45.93 13.31
C SER A 770 -22.90 -45.01 14.11
N LEU A 771 -22.20 -44.09 13.45
CA LEU A 771 -21.44 -43.04 14.11
C LEU A 771 -22.36 -42.15 14.96
N ALA A 772 -23.51 -41.73 14.42
CA ALA A 772 -24.50 -40.95 15.14
C ALA A 772 -24.96 -41.67 16.43
N GLN A 773 -25.25 -42.96 16.36
CA GLN A 773 -25.63 -43.76 17.54
C GLN A 773 -24.53 -43.77 18.61
N GLY A 774 -23.25 -43.83 18.20
CA GLY A 774 -22.11 -43.78 19.11
C GLY A 774 -21.93 -42.41 19.76
N LEU A 775 -22.07 -41.32 18.99
CA LEU A 775 -21.82 -39.95 19.45
C LEU A 775 -22.69 -39.54 20.64
N HIS A 776 -23.91 -40.07 20.75
CA HIS A 776 -24.81 -39.78 21.88
C HIS A 776 -24.19 -40.12 23.25
N ALA A 777 -23.30 -41.12 23.31
CA ALA A 777 -22.62 -41.51 24.54
C ALA A 777 -21.34 -40.70 24.82
N MET A 778 -20.81 -39.96 23.85
CA MET A 778 -19.50 -39.32 23.89
C MET A 778 -19.52 -37.92 24.53
N THR A 779 -19.98 -37.83 25.78
CA THR A 779 -20.16 -36.55 26.48
C THR A 779 -18.89 -35.71 26.68
N SER A 780 -17.71 -36.33 26.57
CA SER A 780 -16.40 -35.67 26.62
C SER A 780 -16.01 -34.97 25.31
N LEU A 781 -16.76 -35.20 24.22
CA LEU A 781 -16.42 -34.71 22.90
C LEU A 781 -16.52 -33.18 22.82
N LYS A 782 -15.48 -32.57 22.27
CA LYS A 782 -15.34 -31.12 22.09
C LYS A 782 -15.13 -30.75 20.63
N ARG A 783 -14.48 -31.62 19.85
CA ARG A 783 -14.13 -31.36 18.45
C ARG A 783 -14.62 -32.48 17.55
N LEU A 784 -15.35 -32.12 16.50
CA LEU A 784 -15.84 -33.08 15.52
C LEU A 784 -15.67 -32.53 14.09
N ASN A 785 -14.87 -33.22 13.28
CA ASN A 785 -14.72 -32.91 11.86
C ASN A 785 -15.15 -34.09 11.01
N LEU A 786 -16.21 -33.90 10.21
CA LEU A 786 -16.81 -34.90 9.32
C LEU A 786 -17.00 -34.34 7.90
N ASN A 787 -16.17 -33.39 7.49
CA ASN A 787 -16.19 -32.80 6.17
C ASN A 787 -16.19 -33.88 5.05
N LYS A 788 -16.89 -33.62 3.94
CA LYS A 788 -16.99 -34.55 2.79
C LYS A 788 -16.60 -33.87 1.49
N LYS A 789 -16.02 -34.65 0.59
CA LYS A 789 -15.63 -34.18 -0.74
C LYS A 789 -16.89 -34.06 -1.58
N VAL A 790 -17.11 -32.91 -2.21
CA VAL A 790 -18.22 -32.73 -3.15
C VAL A 790 -17.96 -33.60 -4.40
N THR A 791 -18.40 -34.84 -4.35
CA THR A 791 -18.45 -35.72 -5.52
C THR A 791 -19.87 -35.74 -6.07
N MET A 792 -20.01 -35.49 -7.37
CA MET A 792 -21.28 -35.59 -8.13
C MET A 792 -21.81 -37.04 -8.25
N VAL A 793 -21.20 -38.01 -7.56
CA VAL A 793 -21.48 -39.43 -7.67
C VAL A 793 -22.29 -39.93 -6.46
N THR A 794 -23.23 -40.81 -6.75
CA THR A 794 -24.16 -41.50 -5.84
C THR A 794 -23.41 -42.37 -4.83
N GLY A 795 -23.52 -42.03 -3.55
CA GLY A 795 -22.83 -42.73 -2.43
C GLY A 795 -22.66 -41.86 -1.17
N SER A 796 -22.90 -40.55 -1.26
CA SER A 796 -23.03 -39.67 -0.10
C SER A 796 -24.22 -40.09 0.78
N PRO A 797 -24.17 -39.92 2.12
CA PRO A 797 -25.33 -40.13 2.97
C PRO A 797 -26.51 -39.32 2.43
N GLY A 798 -27.67 -39.96 2.36
CA GLY A 798 -28.91 -39.25 2.08
C GLY A 798 -29.12 -38.15 3.11
N GLU A 799 -29.97 -37.16 2.77
CA GLU A 799 -30.43 -36.12 3.69
C GLU A 799 -30.87 -36.69 5.05
N GLY A 800 -31.39 -37.93 5.06
CA GLY A 800 -31.78 -38.68 6.27
C GLY A 800 -30.62 -39.00 7.23
N ALA A 801 -29.49 -39.52 6.76
CA ALA A 801 -28.38 -39.87 7.66
C ALA A 801 -27.68 -38.63 8.25
N THR A 802 -27.60 -37.53 7.49
CA THR A 802 -27.13 -36.24 8.04
C THR A 802 -28.07 -35.72 9.14
N LEU A 803 -29.39 -35.86 8.98
CA LEU A 803 -30.36 -35.50 10.02
C LEU A 803 -30.21 -36.34 11.29
N VAL A 804 -30.05 -37.66 11.14
CA VAL A 804 -29.83 -38.57 12.29
C VAL A 804 -28.53 -38.21 13.01
N LEU A 805 -27.46 -37.91 12.27
CA LEU A 805 -26.20 -37.44 12.82
C LEU A 805 -26.38 -36.15 13.64
N LEU A 806 -27.05 -35.14 13.08
CA LEU A 806 -27.25 -33.87 13.77
C LEU A 806 -28.09 -34.03 15.04
N ALA A 807 -29.19 -34.79 14.96
CA ALA A 807 -30.03 -35.08 16.14
C ALA A 807 -29.24 -35.81 17.25
N SER A 808 -28.26 -36.64 16.88
CA SER A 808 -27.43 -37.37 17.85
C SER A 808 -26.44 -36.52 18.64
N LEU A 809 -26.22 -35.25 18.23
CA LEU A 809 -25.37 -34.31 18.94
C LEU A 809 -26.03 -33.75 20.22
N GLU A 810 -27.26 -34.17 20.51
CA GLU A 810 -27.95 -33.87 21.76
C GLU A 810 -27.11 -34.31 22.97
N GLY A 811 -26.93 -33.39 23.93
CA GLY A 811 -26.20 -33.65 25.17
C GLY A 811 -24.71 -33.33 25.14
N LEU A 812 -24.12 -33.06 23.97
CA LEU A 812 -22.72 -32.67 23.82
C LEU A 812 -22.46 -31.21 24.23
N ARG A 813 -22.58 -30.87 25.51
CA ARG A 813 -22.50 -29.47 25.98
C ARG A 813 -21.10 -28.85 25.92
N GLY A 814 -20.07 -29.68 25.80
CA GLY A 814 -18.66 -29.26 25.77
C GLY A 814 -18.10 -28.91 24.40
N MET A 815 -18.94 -28.81 23.35
CA MET A 815 -18.46 -28.58 21.99
C MET A 815 -17.73 -27.24 21.84
N GLU A 816 -16.51 -27.32 21.32
CA GLU A 816 -15.59 -26.22 21.02
C GLU A 816 -15.42 -26.05 19.49
N GLU A 817 -15.41 -27.13 18.70
CA GLU A 817 -15.22 -27.05 17.24
C GLU A 817 -16.10 -28.08 16.50
N ILE A 818 -16.79 -27.64 15.45
CA ILE A 818 -17.56 -28.52 14.58
C ILE A 818 -17.37 -28.17 13.10
N GLU A 819 -17.03 -29.16 12.29
CA GLU A 819 -16.79 -29.00 10.85
C GLU A 819 -17.59 -30.05 10.08
N LEU A 820 -18.54 -29.58 9.26
CA LEU A 820 -19.51 -30.39 8.51
C LEU A 820 -19.62 -29.88 7.05
N GLU A 821 -18.48 -29.55 6.44
CA GLU A 821 -18.38 -29.08 5.06
C GLU A 821 -18.79 -30.17 4.07
N GLY A 822 -19.51 -29.82 3.00
CA GLY A 822 -19.84 -30.78 1.94
C GLY A 822 -20.82 -31.89 2.33
N MET A 823 -21.46 -31.80 3.50
CA MET A 823 -22.39 -32.79 4.05
C MET A 823 -23.77 -32.81 3.34
N ARG A 824 -23.97 -31.96 2.33
CA ARG A 824 -25.25 -31.72 1.65
C ARG A 824 -26.37 -31.37 2.63
N MET A 825 -26.04 -30.65 3.69
CA MET A 825 -26.99 -30.20 4.70
C MET A 825 -28.05 -29.31 4.04
N SER A 826 -29.32 -29.72 4.11
CA SER A 826 -30.48 -28.90 3.71
C SER A 826 -30.92 -27.99 4.87
N ASP A 827 -31.91 -27.14 4.61
CA ASP A 827 -32.51 -26.27 5.64
C ASP A 827 -33.00 -27.07 6.88
N LYS A 828 -33.49 -28.31 6.68
CA LYS A 828 -33.89 -29.19 7.79
C LYS A 828 -32.72 -29.63 8.66
N GLY A 829 -31.56 -29.90 8.04
CA GLY A 829 -30.35 -30.24 8.78
C GLY A 829 -29.92 -29.08 9.66
N VAL A 830 -29.89 -27.87 9.11
CA VAL A 830 -29.58 -26.66 9.87
C VAL A 830 -30.58 -26.42 11.00
N GLU A 831 -31.88 -26.66 10.77
CA GLU A 831 -32.91 -26.59 11.82
C GLU A 831 -32.65 -27.54 12.98
N GLU A 832 -32.12 -28.74 12.72
CA GLU A 832 -31.72 -29.66 13.78
C GLU A 832 -30.48 -29.15 14.53
N LEU A 833 -29.45 -28.73 13.80
CA LEU A 833 -28.21 -28.19 14.37
C LEU A 833 -28.47 -26.98 15.30
N ILE A 834 -29.40 -26.10 14.91
CA ILE A 834 -29.78 -24.91 15.69
C ILE A 834 -30.27 -25.26 17.10
N LYS A 835 -30.87 -26.44 17.31
CA LYS A 835 -31.35 -26.87 18.63
C LYS A 835 -30.20 -27.04 19.64
N HIS A 836 -28.99 -27.31 19.15
CA HIS A 836 -27.82 -27.60 19.98
C HIS A 836 -26.96 -26.36 20.24
N LEU A 837 -26.88 -25.40 19.30
CA LEU A 837 -26.04 -24.19 19.41
C LEU A 837 -26.22 -23.39 20.71
N PRO A 838 -27.44 -23.21 21.28
CA PRO A 838 -27.60 -22.51 22.56
C PRO A 838 -26.92 -23.21 23.75
N THR A 839 -26.63 -24.51 23.64
CA THR A 839 -25.95 -25.28 24.68
C THR A 839 -24.44 -25.30 24.51
N TRP A 840 -23.91 -24.91 23.34
CA TRP A 840 -22.48 -24.90 23.02
C TRP A 840 -21.87 -23.52 23.26
N THR A 841 -21.98 -23.02 24.49
CA THR A 841 -21.50 -21.68 24.83
C THR A 841 -19.98 -21.52 24.68
N GLY A 842 -19.24 -22.63 24.70
CA GLY A 842 -17.79 -22.68 24.46
C GLY A 842 -17.39 -22.88 23.00
N LEU A 843 -18.33 -22.83 22.04
CA LEU A 843 -18.03 -23.05 20.62
C LEU A 843 -17.12 -21.94 20.08
N ARG A 844 -15.94 -22.33 19.59
CA ARG A 844 -14.91 -21.46 19.01
C ARG A 844 -14.85 -21.55 17.49
N LYS A 845 -15.19 -22.69 16.89
CA LYS A 845 -15.17 -22.88 15.43
C LYS A 845 -16.41 -23.61 14.93
N ILE A 846 -17.02 -23.06 13.89
CA ILE A 846 -18.05 -23.73 13.11
C ILE A 846 -17.80 -23.57 11.62
N SER A 847 -17.73 -24.70 10.90
CA SER A 847 -17.64 -24.75 9.45
C SER A 847 -18.82 -25.52 8.86
N LEU A 848 -19.65 -24.82 8.08
CA LEU A 848 -20.78 -25.39 7.34
C LEU A 848 -20.68 -25.04 5.84
N SER A 849 -19.46 -24.82 5.35
CA SER A 849 -19.22 -24.53 3.95
C SER A 849 -19.68 -25.65 3.00
N GLU A 850 -19.82 -25.35 1.72
CA GLU A 850 -20.18 -26.33 0.66
C GLU A 850 -21.46 -27.14 0.96
N ASN A 851 -22.45 -26.50 1.59
CA ASN A 851 -23.75 -27.10 1.88
C ASN A 851 -24.88 -26.44 1.06
N CYS A 852 -26.12 -26.86 1.29
CA CYS A 852 -27.29 -26.39 0.56
C CYS A 852 -28.14 -25.42 1.41
N ILE A 853 -27.53 -24.64 2.29
CA ILE A 853 -28.22 -23.78 3.25
C ILE A 853 -28.87 -22.60 2.54
N GLY A 854 -30.20 -22.48 2.61
CA GLY A 854 -30.97 -21.33 2.12
C GLY A 854 -31.13 -20.23 3.16
N ASP A 855 -31.68 -19.09 2.73
CA ASP A 855 -31.80 -17.88 3.55
C ASP A 855 -32.56 -18.09 4.86
N GLN A 856 -33.72 -18.74 4.81
CA GLN A 856 -34.56 -18.90 5.99
C GLN A 856 -33.85 -19.70 7.11
N ALA A 857 -33.11 -20.73 6.72
CA ALA A 857 -32.29 -21.51 7.65
C ALA A 857 -31.04 -20.72 8.08
N GLY A 858 -30.38 -20.03 7.14
CA GLY A 858 -29.22 -19.17 7.39
C GLY A 858 -29.50 -18.05 8.40
N GLU A 859 -30.65 -17.37 8.29
CA GLU A 859 -31.06 -16.34 9.25
C GLU A 859 -31.22 -16.90 10.66
N ARG A 860 -31.87 -18.07 10.79
CA ARG A 860 -32.05 -18.73 12.09
C ARG A 860 -30.74 -19.27 12.65
N LEU A 861 -29.85 -19.77 11.79
CA LEU A 861 -28.50 -20.20 12.15
C LEU A 861 -27.72 -19.05 12.75
N VAL A 862 -27.64 -17.93 12.04
CA VAL A 862 -26.95 -16.71 12.49
C VAL A 862 -27.54 -16.23 13.80
N GLN A 863 -28.87 -16.22 13.94
CA GLN A 863 -29.54 -15.83 15.18
C GLN A 863 -29.19 -16.77 16.35
N ALA A 864 -29.05 -18.07 16.11
CA ALA A 864 -28.69 -19.05 17.13
C ALA A 864 -27.21 -18.94 17.54
N LEU A 865 -26.32 -18.61 16.60
CA LEU A 865 -24.90 -18.37 16.84
C LEU A 865 -24.65 -17.20 17.80
N ALA A 866 -25.61 -16.28 17.98
CA ALA A 866 -25.53 -15.23 18.99
C ALA A 866 -25.30 -15.75 20.42
N ASN A 867 -25.64 -17.01 20.70
CA ASN A 867 -25.40 -17.65 22.00
C ASN A 867 -23.96 -18.22 22.14
N CYS A 868 -23.21 -18.33 21.04
CA CYS A 868 -21.84 -18.83 21.00
C CYS A 868 -20.86 -17.65 21.10
N THR A 869 -20.76 -17.02 22.28
CA THR A 869 -20.02 -15.75 22.44
C THR A 869 -18.50 -15.90 22.32
N GLU A 870 -17.98 -17.12 22.45
CA GLU A 870 -16.55 -17.46 22.29
C GLU A 870 -16.18 -17.80 20.83
N LEU A 871 -17.11 -17.61 19.87
CA LEU A 871 -16.88 -18.00 18.48
C LEU A 871 -15.76 -17.15 17.84
N GLU A 872 -14.74 -17.83 17.35
CA GLU A 872 -13.57 -17.23 16.69
C GLU A 872 -13.56 -17.45 15.17
N VAL A 873 -14.12 -18.56 14.69
CA VAL A 873 -14.08 -18.96 13.27
C VAL A 873 -15.47 -19.35 12.79
N LEU A 874 -15.95 -18.63 11.77
CA LEU A 874 -17.21 -18.89 11.08
C LEU A 874 -16.98 -19.06 9.58
N HIS A 875 -17.17 -20.27 9.07
CA HIS A 875 -17.14 -20.56 7.62
C HIS A 875 -18.52 -20.99 7.13
N LEU A 876 -19.05 -20.22 6.18
CA LEU A 876 -20.34 -20.47 5.52
C LEU A 876 -20.22 -20.36 3.99
N SER A 877 -19.02 -20.51 3.45
CA SER A 877 -18.77 -20.36 2.02
C SER A 877 -19.51 -21.41 1.18
N ARG A 878 -19.79 -21.11 -0.10
CA ARG A 878 -20.47 -22.03 -1.04
C ARG A 878 -21.81 -22.56 -0.52
N ASN A 879 -22.68 -21.65 -0.08
CA ASN A 879 -24.06 -21.94 0.29
C ASN A 879 -25.03 -21.12 -0.58
N LYS A 880 -26.32 -21.09 -0.23
CA LYS A 880 -27.34 -20.29 -0.93
C LYS A 880 -27.78 -19.07 -0.11
N LEU A 881 -26.82 -18.44 0.58
CA LEU A 881 -27.07 -17.28 1.44
C LEU A 881 -27.12 -15.99 0.60
N SER A 882 -28.29 -15.37 0.53
CA SER A 882 -28.55 -14.15 -0.21
C SER A 882 -28.62 -12.91 0.69
N LEU A 883 -29.06 -11.80 0.13
CA LEU A 883 -29.17 -10.50 0.82
C LEU A 883 -30.02 -10.55 2.10
N ALA A 884 -31.03 -11.43 2.18
CA ALA A 884 -31.89 -11.54 3.38
C ALA A 884 -31.11 -12.10 4.58
N CYS A 885 -30.37 -13.19 4.37
CA CYS A 885 -29.47 -13.73 5.38
C CYS A 885 -28.37 -12.73 5.74
N ALA A 886 -27.78 -12.06 4.76
CA ALA A 886 -26.75 -11.05 5.00
C ALA A 886 -27.26 -9.84 5.83
N ALA A 887 -28.53 -9.44 5.67
CA ALA A 887 -29.15 -8.42 6.52
C ALA A 887 -29.24 -8.88 7.98
N LYS A 888 -29.56 -10.15 8.23
CA LYS A 888 -29.53 -10.74 9.57
C LYS A 888 -28.12 -10.83 10.14
N MET A 889 -27.13 -11.21 9.32
CA MET A 889 -25.71 -11.17 9.69
C MET A 889 -25.27 -9.77 10.10
N GLY A 890 -25.70 -8.74 9.38
CA GLY A 890 -25.44 -7.34 9.72
C GLY A 890 -25.88 -6.94 11.14
N GLN A 891 -26.92 -7.60 11.67
CA GLN A 891 -27.46 -7.37 13.01
C GLN A 891 -26.73 -8.19 14.08
N VAL A 892 -26.35 -9.44 13.77
CA VAL A 892 -25.87 -10.41 14.77
C VAL A 892 -24.36 -10.48 14.87
N LEU A 893 -23.61 -10.40 13.75
CA LEU A 893 -22.15 -10.52 13.76
C LEU A 893 -21.45 -9.55 14.74
N PRO A 894 -21.91 -8.30 14.95
CA PRO A 894 -21.32 -7.41 15.96
C PRO A 894 -21.39 -7.93 17.40
N THR A 895 -22.30 -8.86 17.70
CA THR A 895 -22.40 -9.51 19.02
C THR A 895 -21.33 -10.58 19.26
N LEU A 896 -20.74 -11.11 18.19
CA LEU A 896 -19.70 -12.13 18.22
C LEU A 896 -18.32 -11.48 18.37
N THR A 897 -18.07 -10.91 19.54
CA THR A 897 -16.91 -10.04 19.79
C THR A 897 -15.55 -10.73 19.67
N HIS A 898 -15.50 -12.06 19.79
CA HIS A 898 -14.27 -12.86 19.64
C HIS A 898 -13.99 -13.31 18.20
N LEU A 899 -14.86 -13.00 17.24
CA LEU A 899 -14.73 -13.49 15.87
C LEU A 899 -13.45 -12.96 15.21
N ARG A 900 -12.62 -13.89 14.72
CA ARG A 900 -11.33 -13.65 14.07
C ARG A 900 -11.34 -14.00 12.60
N VAL A 901 -12.14 -14.98 12.19
CA VAL A 901 -12.21 -15.46 10.82
C VAL A 901 -13.67 -15.49 10.39
N LEU A 902 -13.97 -14.78 9.32
CA LEU A 902 -15.26 -14.78 8.65
C LEU A 902 -15.07 -15.15 7.19
N ASP A 903 -15.66 -16.27 6.76
CA ASP A 903 -15.71 -16.67 5.36
C ASP A 903 -17.15 -16.84 4.89
N LEU A 904 -17.57 -15.93 4.00
CA LEU A 904 -18.88 -15.97 3.34
C LEU A 904 -18.76 -16.11 1.81
N SER A 905 -17.59 -16.54 1.34
CA SER A 905 -17.28 -16.62 -0.09
C SER A 905 -18.27 -17.50 -0.85
N GLU A 906 -18.47 -17.23 -2.15
CA GLU A 906 -19.30 -18.04 -3.05
C GLU A 906 -20.76 -18.17 -2.56
N ASN A 907 -21.32 -17.07 -2.09
CA ASN A 907 -22.73 -16.94 -1.72
C ASN A 907 -23.37 -15.78 -2.49
N PRO A 908 -24.65 -15.87 -2.91
CA PRO A 908 -25.34 -14.81 -3.64
C PRO A 908 -25.77 -13.62 -2.74
N ILE A 909 -24.87 -13.09 -1.91
CA ILE A 909 -25.11 -12.01 -0.93
C ILE A 909 -25.65 -10.74 -1.61
N GLY A 910 -25.09 -10.40 -2.78
CA GLY A 910 -25.51 -9.24 -3.56
C GLY A 910 -25.21 -7.89 -2.90
N ARG A 911 -25.66 -6.82 -3.55
CA ARG A 911 -25.34 -5.43 -3.17
C ARG A 911 -25.86 -5.04 -1.78
N GLU A 912 -27.13 -5.28 -1.49
CA GLU A 912 -27.72 -4.87 -0.20
C GLU A 912 -27.16 -5.69 0.97
N GLY A 913 -26.84 -6.97 0.70
CA GLY A 913 -26.15 -7.83 1.64
C GLY A 913 -24.72 -7.34 1.94
N SER A 914 -23.97 -6.93 0.91
CA SER A 914 -22.61 -6.40 1.10
C SER A 914 -22.59 -5.14 1.95
N VAL A 915 -23.59 -4.26 1.78
CA VAL A 915 -23.80 -3.07 2.65
C VAL A 915 -24.08 -3.49 4.09
N SER A 916 -24.96 -4.46 4.30
CA SER A 916 -25.28 -4.97 5.64
C SER A 916 -24.06 -5.55 6.36
N ILE A 917 -23.23 -6.31 5.66
CA ILE A 917 -21.98 -6.86 6.19
C ILE A 917 -20.99 -5.72 6.48
N SER A 918 -20.86 -4.73 5.59
CA SER A 918 -19.96 -3.59 5.82
C SER A 918 -20.29 -2.81 7.09
N ASN A 919 -21.59 -2.67 7.40
CA ASN A 919 -22.05 -2.01 8.63
C ASN A 919 -21.69 -2.83 9.87
N ALA A 920 -21.72 -4.17 9.80
CA ALA A 920 -21.29 -5.02 10.90
C ALA A 920 -19.77 -4.97 11.12
N LEU A 921 -18.98 -5.02 10.04
CA LEU A 921 -17.51 -5.05 10.11
C LEU A 921 -16.91 -3.85 10.87
N ILE A 922 -17.57 -2.70 10.87
CA ILE A 922 -17.15 -1.51 11.63
C ILE A 922 -16.99 -1.80 13.13
N PHE A 923 -17.75 -2.74 13.68
CA PHE A 923 -17.71 -3.11 15.09
C PHE A 923 -16.77 -4.29 15.40
N MET A 924 -16.31 -5.02 14.38
CA MET A 924 -15.59 -6.29 14.52
C MET A 924 -14.07 -6.12 14.50
N LYS A 925 -13.53 -5.48 15.55
CA LYS A 925 -12.12 -5.04 15.61
C LYS A 925 -11.08 -6.16 15.72
N HIS A 926 -11.51 -7.38 16.05
CA HIS A 926 -10.66 -8.55 16.24
C HIS A 926 -10.58 -9.47 15.02
N LEU A 927 -11.28 -9.14 13.93
CA LEU A 927 -11.18 -9.90 12.69
C LEU A 927 -9.76 -9.83 12.14
N THR A 928 -9.19 -11.02 11.92
CA THR A 928 -7.89 -11.26 11.28
C THR A 928 -8.03 -11.71 9.84
N LYS A 929 -9.10 -12.44 9.51
CA LYS A 929 -9.35 -12.95 8.15
C LYS A 929 -10.77 -12.64 7.70
N ILE A 930 -10.89 -12.01 6.55
CA ILE A 930 -12.18 -11.63 5.96
C ILE A 930 -12.20 -12.12 4.52
N HIS A 931 -12.92 -13.20 4.27
CA HIS A 931 -13.05 -13.78 2.94
C HIS A 931 -14.46 -13.56 2.39
N LEU A 932 -14.53 -12.74 1.35
CA LEU A 932 -15.75 -12.37 0.63
C LEU A 932 -15.50 -12.55 -0.87
N THR A 933 -14.97 -13.71 -1.27
CA THR A 933 -14.72 -14.04 -2.69
C THR A 933 -16.03 -14.40 -3.37
N SER A 934 -16.33 -13.88 -4.56
CA SER A 934 -17.54 -14.21 -5.34
C SER A 934 -18.86 -14.12 -4.56
N ILE A 935 -19.15 -12.95 -4.00
CA ILE A 935 -20.36 -12.69 -3.21
C ILE A 935 -21.54 -12.14 -4.03
N GLY A 936 -21.43 -12.18 -5.37
CA GLY A 936 -22.50 -11.80 -6.29
C GLY A 936 -22.71 -10.29 -6.49
N THR A 937 -21.71 -9.44 -6.21
CA THR A 937 -21.76 -8.01 -6.51
C THR A 937 -20.37 -7.40 -6.70
N SER A 938 -20.26 -6.41 -7.59
CA SER A 938 -19.06 -5.59 -7.79
C SER A 938 -19.00 -4.36 -6.89
N GLU A 939 -20.11 -4.01 -6.24
CA GLU A 939 -20.23 -2.81 -5.39
C GLU A 939 -19.69 -3.07 -3.97
N LEU A 940 -18.37 -3.22 -3.84
CA LEU A 940 -17.69 -3.50 -2.57
C LEU A 940 -17.04 -2.28 -1.92
N THR A 941 -17.29 -1.07 -2.40
CA THR A 941 -16.69 0.16 -1.85
C THR A 941 -17.01 0.38 -0.37
N GLY A 942 -18.21 0.02 0.08
CA GLY A 942 -18.60 0.05 1.50
C GLY A 942 -17.79 -0.95 2.35
N LEU A 943 -17.60 -2.17 1.85
CA LEU A 943 -16.76 -3.18 2.50
C LEU A 943 -15.29 -2.74 2.55
N ALA A 944 -14.75 -2.24 1.44
CA ALA A 944 -13.41 -1.66 1.40
C ALA A 944 -13.24 -0.52 2.41
N ALA A 945 -14.24 0.36 2.55
CA ALA A 945 -14.23 1.42 3.57
C ALA A 945 -14.23 0.88 5.00
N SER A 946 -15.02 -0.18 5.27
CA SER A 946 -15.14 -0.77 6.61
C SER A 946 -13.84 -1.40 7.12
N LEU A 947 -12.91 -1.79 6.23
CA LEU A 947 -11.59 -2.32 6.60
C LEU A 947 -10.78 -1.34 7.46
N ALA A 948 -11.03 -0.02 7.36
CA ALA A 948 -10.40 0.99 8.20
C ALA A 948 -10.64 0.73 9.71
N SER A 949 -11.74 0.08 10.04
CA SER A 949 -12.12 -0.26 11.42
C SER A 949 -11.61 -1.65 11.85
N CYS A 950 -11.24 -2.51 10.89
CA CYS A 950 -10.72 -3.85 11.11
C CYS A 950 -9.20 -3.83 11.32
N VAL A 951 -8.75 -3.17 12.39
CA VAL A 951 -7.31 -2.91 12.64
C VAL A 951 -6.46 -4.18 12.83
N CYS A 952 -7.10 -5.32 13.13
CA CYS A 952 -6.42 -6.61 13.27
C CYS A 952 -6.41 -7.45 11.98
N ALA A 953 -6.99 -6.97 10.88
CA ALA A 953 -7.07 -7.74 9.64
C ALA A 953 -5.67 -8.01 9.08
N GLU A 954 -5.39 -9.27 8.78
CA GLU A 954 -4.12 -9.78 8.24
C GLU A 954 -4.28 -10.34 6.82
N ASP A 955 -5.43 -10.98 6.55
CA ASP A 955 -5.77 -11.58 5.24
C ASP A 955 -7.19 -11.16 4.82
N VAL A 956 -7.32 -10.49 3.69
CA VAL A 956 -8.61 -10.06 3.15
C VAL A 956 -8.73 -10.51 1.71
N SER A 957 -9.85 -11.14 1.35
CA SER A 957 -10.14 -11.54 -0.03
C SER A 957 -11.43 -10.92 -0.53
N PHE A 958 -11.33 -10.17 -1.63
CA PHE A 958 -12.44 -9.73 -2.48
C PHE A 958 -12.30 -10.29 -3.90
N ALA A 959 -11.63 -11.44 -4.06
CA ALA A 959 -11.44 -12.07 -5.36
C ALA A 959 -12.78 -12.44 -6.04
N TRP A 960 -12.80 -12.54 -7.37
CA TRP A 960 -13.95 -13.04 -8.14
C TRP A 960 -15.27 -12.26 -7.94
N ASN A 961 -15.19 -10.94 -7.72
CA ASN A 961 -16.37 -10.09 -7.50
C ASN A 961 -16.64 -9.09 -8.63
N ASP A 962 -15.90 -9.15 -9.74
CA ASP A 962 -16.00 -8.16 -10.82
C ASP A 962 -15.80 -6.70 -10.35
N CYS A 963 -14.99 -6.50 -9.31
CA CYS A 963 -14.72 -5.19 -8.74
C CYS A 963 -13.93 -4.30 -9.72
N GLY A 964 -14.32 -3.03 -9.84
CA GLY A 964 -13.64 -2.04 -10.67
C GLY A 964 -12.58 -1.22 -9.94
N ASP A 965 -12.08 -0.20 -10.64
CA ASP A 965 -11.09 0.74 -10.10
C ASP A 965 -11.60 1.55 -8.90
N ASP A 966 -12.91 1.72 -8.75
CA ASP A 966 -13.55 2.39 -7.62
C ASP A 966 -13.28 1.68 -6.28
N VAL A 967 -13.35 0.35 -6.27
CA VAL A 967 -13.00 -0.48 -5.11
C VAL A 967 -11.50 -0.41 -4.84
N ALA A 968 -10.67 -0.50 -5.88
CA ALA A 968 -9.21 -0.38 -5.75
C ALA A 968 -8.77 1.00 -5.21
N VAL A 969 -9.40 2.08 -5.68
CA VAL A 969 -9.16 3.44 -5.18
C VAL A 969 -9.59 3.55 -3.72
N LYS A 970 -10.78 3.04 -3.36
CA LYS A 970 -11.24 3.06 -1.97
C LYS A 970 -10.29 2.27 -1.05
N LEU A 971 -9.83 1.11 -1.49
CA LEU A 971 -8.82 0.33 -0.77
C LEU A 971 -7.53 1.15 -0.60
N SER A 972 -7.06 1.84 -1.64
CA SER A 972 -5.84 2.68 -1.55
C SER A 972 -5.94 3.81 -0.52
N GLU A 973 -7.15 4.33 -0.25
CA GLU A 973 -7.39 5.33 0.80
C GLU A 973 -7.37 4.73 2.22
N VAL A 974 -7.77 3.46 2.35
CA VAL A 974 -7.98 2.78 3.63
C VAL A 974 -6.76 1.98 4.07
N LEU A 975 -6.02 1.40 3.13
CA LEU A 975 -4.84 0.56 3.39
C LEU A 975 -3.82 1.16 4.37
N PRO A 976 -3.51 2.48 4.36
CA PRO A 976 -2.61 3.08 5.36
C PRO A 976 -3.08 2.98 6.81
N GLN A 977 -4.35 2.64 7.06
CA GLN A 977 -4.92 2.41 8.40
C GLN A 977 -4.86 0.93 8.81
N CYS A 978 -4.69 0.02 7.85
CA CYS A 978 -4.66 -1.43 8.04
C CYS A 978 -3.23 -1.92 8.37
N GLN A 979 -2.71 -1.53 9.53
CA GLN A 979 -1.30 -1.74 9.89
C GLN A 979 -0.86 -3.20 10.08
N LYS A 980 -1.81 -4.15 10.23
CA LYS A 980 -1.52 -5.58 10.34
C LYS A 980 -1.79 -6.36 9.04
N LEU A 981 -2.35 -5.71 8.01
CA LEU A 981 -2.71 -6.40 6.79
C LEU A 981 -1.44 -6.87 6.08
N ARG A 982 -1.34 -8.18 5.85
CA ARG A 982 -0.23 -8.83 5.14
C ARG A 982 -0.62 -9.22 3.73
N ARG A 983 -1.88 -9.63 3.55
CA ARG A 983 -2.37 -10.20 2.30
C ARG A 983 -3.72 -9.58 1.92
N LEU A 984 -3.79 -9.11 0.68
CA LEU A 984 -5.03 -8.65 0.05
C LEU A 984 -5.22 -9.38 -1.28
N ASP A 985 -6.29 -10.15 -1.40
CA ASP A 985 -6.63 -10.86 -2.63
C ASP A 985 -7.71 -10.14 -3.42
N LEU A 986 -7.33 -9.68 -4.61
CA LEU A 986 -8.19 -9.01 -5.59
C LEU A 986 -8.16 -9.78 -6.93
N GLU A 987 -7.79 -11.05 -6.91
CA GLU A 987 -7.78 -11.93 -8.08
C GLU A 987 -9.11 -11.92 -8.84
N SER A 988 -9.05 -12.05 -10.17
CA SER A 988 -10.23 -12.27 -11.02
C SER A 988 -11.32 -11.20 -10.83
N ASN A 989 -10.91 -9.93 -10.89
CA ASN A 989 -11.79 -8.75 -10.85
C ASN A 989 -11.62 -7.92 -12.14
N SER A 990 -12.29 -6.77 -12.21
CA SER A 990 -12.25 -5.84 -13.35
C SER A 990 -11.36 -4.61 -13.08
N ILE A 991 -10.34 -4.75 -12.22
CA ILE A 991 -9.42 -3.65 -11.89
C ILE A 991 -8.51 -3.38 -13.09
N SER A 992 -8.40 -2.12 -13.50
CA SER A 992 -7.51 -1.70 -14.58
C SER A 992 -6.12 -1.30 -14.06
N ALA A 993 -5.24 -0.93 -14.98
CA ALA A 993 -3.95 -0.35 -14.62
C ALA A 993 -4.11 0.89 -13.71
N THR A 994 -5.20 1.64 -13.80
CA THR A 994 -5.40 2.85 -12.98
C THR A 994 -5.69 2.53 -11.52
N GLY A 995 -6.54 1.52 -11.24
CA GLY A 995 -6.78 1.04 -9.89
C GLY A 995 -5.54 0.37 -9.28
N ALA A 996 -4.81 -0.42 -10.07
CA ALA A 996 -3.55 -1.01 -9.63
C ALA A 996 -2.49 0.06 -9.29
N GLU A 997 -2.43 1.15 -10.06
CA GLU A 997 -1.57 2.31 -9.80
C GLU A 997 -1.99 3.07 -8.52
N ALA A 998 -3.28 3.13 -8.20
CA ALA A 998 -3.77 3.68 -6.93
C ALA A 998 -3.29 2.83 -5.74
N LEU A 999 -3.46 1.50 -5.83
CA LEU A 999 -2.95 0.58 -4.83
C LEU A 999 -1.42 0.71 -4.66
N ALA A 1000 -0.66 0.71 -5.75
CA ALA A 1000 0.80 0.87 -5.75
C ALA A 1000 1.26 2.14 -5.01
N ARG A 1001 0.55 3.26 -5.17
CA ARG A 1001 0.87 4.52 -4.47
C ARG A 1001 0.65 4.41 -2.96
N SER A 1002 -0.43 3.76 -2.52
CA SER A 1002 -0.74 3.59 -1.09
C SER A 1002 0.24 2.67 -0.36
N LEU A 1003 0.86 1.73 -1.09
CA LEU A 1003 1.79 0.74 -0.54
C LEU A 1003 3.05 1.35 0.08
N GLN A 1004 3.41 2.58 -0.30
CA GLN A 1004 4.50 3.33 0.35
C GLN A 1004 4.24 3.61 1.84
N SER A 1005 2.97 3.63 2.25
CA SER A 1005 2.55 3.87 3.64
C SER A 1005 2.08 2.58 4.36
N CYS A 1006 2.29 1.41 3.75
CA CYS A 1006 1.81 0.12 4.27
C CYS A 1006 2.98 -0.89 4.37
N PRO A 1007 3.85 -0.81 5.39
CA PRO A 1007 5.06 -1.65 5.46
C PRO A 1007 4.76 -3.12 5.74
N SER A 1008 3.65 -3.43 6.43
CA SER A 1008 3.26 -4.80 6.81
C SER A 1008 2.65 -5.61 5.67
N LEU A 1009 2.19 -4.95 4.60
CA LEU A 1009 1.57 -5.64 3.47
C LEU A 1009 2.65 -6.34 2.66
N GLU A 1010 2.52 -7.66 2.51
CA GLU A 1010 3.47 -8.54 1.83
C GLU A 1010 3.05 -8.79 0.39
N VAL A 1011 1.74 -8.92 0.14
CA VAL A 1011 1.22 -9.22 -1.20
C VAL A 1011 -0.18 -8.66 -1.46
N ILE A 1012 -0.37 -8.06 -2.64
CA ILE A 1012 -1.69 -7.88 -3.27
C ILE A 1012 -1.77 -8.78 -4.49
N ARG A 1013 -2.70 -9.74 -4.50
CA ARG A 1013 -2.96 -10.56 -5.69
C ARG A 1013 -3.90 -9.81 -6.63
N LEU A 1014 -3.44 -9.59 -7.85
CA LEU A 1014 -4.14 -8.89 -8.93
C LEU A 1014 -4.16 -9.72 -10.22
N TRP A 1015 -3.75 -10.99 -10.20
CA TRP A 1015 -3.82 -11.83 -11.40
C TRP A 1015 -5.28 -11.97 -11.89
N ARG A 1016 -5.46 -12.17 -13.20
CA ARG A 1016 -6.77 -12.18 -13.87
C ARG A 1016 -7.60 -10.90 -13.71
N ASN A 1017 -6.94 -9.74 -13.66
CA ASN A 1017 -7.61 -8.43 -13.77
C ASN A 1017 -7.45 -7.81 -15.17
N SER A 1018 -8.14 -6.70 -15.42
CA SER A 1018 -8.11 -5.91 -16.67
C SER A 1018 -6.82 -5.11 -16.84
N ILE A 1019 -5.65 -5.76 -16.65
CA ILE A 1019 -4.32 -5.14 -16.66
C ILE A 1019 -3.50 -5.76 -17.80
N SER A 1020 -3.00 -4.92 -18.70
CA SER A 1020 -2.16 -5.38 -19.81
C SER A 1020 -0.85 -5.99 -19.29
N THR A 1021 -0.25 -6.91 -20.04
CA THR A 1021 1.03 -7.54 -19.66
C THR A 1021 2.16 -6.50 -19.50
N SER A 1022 2.17 -5.45 -20.33
CA SER A 1022 3.13 -4.35 -20.24
C SER A 1022 2.93 -3.50 -18.99
N ASP A 1023 1.67 -3.17 -18.64
CA ASP A 1023 1.38 -2.44 -17.40
C ASP A 1023 1.68 -3.27 -16.16
N ALA A 1024 1.36 -4.57 -16.17
CA ALA A 1024 1.67 -5.50 -15.08
C ALA A 1024 3.18 -5.61 -14.84
N GLN A 1025 3.99 -5.71 -15.91
CA GLN A 1025 5.44 -5.71 -15.80
C GLN A 1025 5.98 -4.38 -15.24
N ARG A 1026 5.50 -3.24 -15.75
CA ARG A 1026 5.89 -1.91 -15.28
C ARG A 1026 5.55 -1.71 -13.80
N LEU A 1027 4.33 -2.06 -13.39
CA LEU A 1027 3.85 -1.95 -12.02
C LEU A 1027 4.61 -2.87 -11.07
N ARG A 1028 4.87 -4.13 -11.48
CA ARG A 1028 5.63 -5.10 -10.67
C ARG A 1028 7.09 -4.70 -10.49
N GLN A 1029 7.71 -4.07 -11.49
CA GLN A 1029 9.06 -3.51 -11.37
C GLN A 1029 9.10 -2.38 -10.33
N ARG A 1030 8.06 -1.56 -10.27
CA ARG A 1030 7.95 -0.45 -9.32
C ARG A 1030 7.57 -0.92 -7.91
N GLU A 1031 6.70 -1.92 -7.80
CA GLU A 1031 6.18 -2.43 -6.53
C GLU A 1031 6.04 -3.96 -6.59
N LYS A 1032 7.06 -4.66 -6.06
CA LYS A 1032 7.21 -6.12 -6.17
C LYS A 1032 6.13 -6.89 -5.40
N ARG A 1033 5.41 -6.23 -4.50
CA ARG A 1033 4.30 -6.81 -3.72
C ARG A 1033 3.00 -6.96 -4.51
N LEU A 1034 2.88 -6.30 -5.67
CA LEU A 1034 1.76 -6.54 -6.58
C LEU A 1034 2.02 -7.82 -7.40
N ASN A 1035 1.22 -8.85 -7.17
CA ASN A 1035 1.32 -10.12 -7.86
C ASN A 1035 0.27 -10.25 -8.97
N PHE A 1036 0.73 -10.29 -10.21
CA PHE A 1036 -0.12 -10.41 -11.41
C PHE A 1036 -0.11 -11.81 -12.04
N PHE A 1037 0.49 -12.81 -11.40
CA PHE A 1037 0.71 -14.15 -11.98
C PHE A 1037 0.24 -15.24 -10.99
N SER A 1038 -0.23 -16.40 -11.49
CA SER A 1038 -0.45 -17.55 -10.62
C SER A 1038 0.91 -18.08 -10.18
N THR A 1039 1.18 -18.00 -8.87
CA THR A 1039 2.28 -18.72 -8.21
C THR A 1039 1.91 -20.17 -8.02
#